data_AF-I5D585-F1
#
_entry.id   AF-I5D585-F1
#
_cell.length_a   1.000
_cell.length_b   1.000
_cell.length_c   1.000
_cell.angle_alpha   90.00
_cell.angle_beta   90.00
_cell.angle_gamma   90.00
#
_symmetry.space_group_name_H-M   'P 1'
#
loop_
_entity.id
_entity.type
_entity.pdbx_description
1 polymer ?
#
loop_
_entity_poly.entity_id
_entity_poly.type
_entity_poly.pdbx_seq_one_letter_code
_entity_poly.pdbx_strand_id
1 'polypeptide(L)'
;MNKSAEKQQNPVLSFFRNFWSKVKKGVNADSAVSTRRKAYNSIWSVVFGIFISSIVLLVFFQTNPFEFFAQVFNATATKGNIDWVYIFIIYSLASIGVGFSFKTGLFNIGVAGQMSLSGVICLALINQSNVIESNGVIKNQGLVFLIMLLSIVIGFLYAAIAGLCKAFFNIHEVVSTILLNWVAVYIGSFIFGSKSPFNNSFVFKNTSTGSAPINISGGFFDKSSFWIFGIVLVAFVSLTLYMIFAFTSLGYKIKMNGLNKDASSYAGVNQKLTTVLSMGFSGALAGLAGFIHFVFKAKQYDVITLTSPLPLGFDTIAISLIGINSPIGILFSSVFYTMLEFSRIELISFYSTSGVKEGGIDLVVGVIIFTSALALMFTNFRPIRKFRLWISLLTQKVYKGHYQIYKEKVKAVKENTKTLLIEARKVYAENKPKYKEIKSKIRDIENEALIKVKQGTDKKLDKKLSNREIEKIFQKLAKDKVALNQELSRYGYFDIKDIKNLKNVKLTQLKVELKKIQEELLDNYLFIESRLIFAQRLYDQKHYKIVKEHNLEQFKNELFYLYEDKKAMIKDLNKQIKSAQAQNNAELVNKLTDELAKSREELTQIKANYDVYKKDLLASYKGIEVKNDSSDENSNIGISQDLFHHYKEKVKAIEAVITGGN
;
A
#
# COMPACT_ATOMS: atom_id res chain seq x y z
N MET A 1 -36.72 22.76 -23.93
CA MET A 1 -35.23 22.85 -23.98
C MET A 1 -34.70 23.17 -22.60
N ASN A 2 -33.70 22.42 -22.16
CA ASN A 2 -33.31 22.16 -20.78
C ASN A 2 -33.00 23.41 -19.94
N LYS A 3 -33.80 23.60 -18.88
CA LYS A 3 -33.39 24.32 -17.67
C LYS A 3 -32.31 23.50 -16.97
N SER A 4 -31.05 23.91 -17.15
CA SER A 4 -30.01 23.73 -16.15
C SER A 4 -30.46 24.45 -14.87
N ALA A 5 -31.13 23.71 -14.00
CA ALA A 5 -31.41 24.16 -12.65
C ALA A 5 -30.11 24.63 -12.00
N GLU A 6 -30.05 25.92 -11.67
CA GLU A 6 -29.17 26.49 -10.65
C GLU A 6 -29.38 25.70 -9.35
N LYS A 7 -28.68 24.59 -9.21
CA LYS A 7 -28.39 24.05 -7.89
C LYS A 7 -27.58 25.12 -7.19
N GLN A 8 -28.20 25.78 -6.20
CA GLN A 8 -27.49 26.34 -5.06
C GLN A 8 -26.43 25.31 -4.64
N GLN A 9 -25.18 25.50 -5.07
CA GLN A 9 -24.09 24.63 -4.65
C GLN A 9 -23.79 24.99 -3.21
N ASN A 10 -24.49 24.34 -2.30
CA ASN A 10 -24.19 24.37 -0.88
C ASN A 10 -22.66 24.10 -0.73
N PRO A 11 -21.90 25.02 -0.12
CA PRO A 11 -20.44 24.94 -0.06
C PRO A 11 -19.94 23.65 0.62
N VAL A 12 -20.75 23.06 1.50
CA VAL A 12 -20.49 21.76 2.11
C VAL A 12 -20.61 20.64 1.07
N LEU A 13 -21.70 20.64 0.28
CA LEU A 13 -21.91 19.67 -0.80
C LEU A 13 -20.86 19.79 -1.92
N SER A 14 -20.41 21.01 -2.25
CA SER A 14 -19.33 21.20 -3.23
C SER A 14 -17.97 20.78 -2.69
N PHE A 15 -17.70 20.98 -1.39
CA PHE A 15 -16.54 20.43 -0.69
C PHE A 15 -16.55 18.90 -0.71
N PHE A 16 -17.65 18.26 -0.29
CA PHE A 16 -17.79 16.80 -0.30
C PHE A 16 -17.69 16.23 -1.71
N ARG A 17 -18.29 16.87 -2.71
CA ARG A 17 -18.17 16.45 -4.11
C ARG A 17 -16.74 16.57 -4.64
N ASN A 18 -16.03 17.65 -4.29
CA ASN A 18 -14.62 17.85 -4.67
C ASN A 18 -13.67 16.91 -3.91
N PHE A 19 -14.00 16.59 -2.65
CA PHE A 19 -13.28 15.60 -1.85
C PHE A 19 -13.46 14.21 -2.48
N TRP A 20 -14.70 13.78 -2.73
CA TRP A 20 -15.00 12.49 -3.36
C TRP A 20 -14.45 12.38 -4.78
N SER A 21 -14.42 13.45 -5.58
CA SER A 21 -13.81 13.41 -6.91
C SER A 21 -12.29 13.25 -6.85
N LYS A 22 -11.63 13.87 -5.86
CA LYS A 22 -10.19 13.69 -5.60
C LYS A 22 -9.87 12.30 -5.05
N VAL A 23 -10.71 11.79 -4.15
CA VAL A 23 -10.61 10.42 -3.63
C VAL A 23 -10.76 9.42 -4.79
N LYS A 24 -11.78 9.57 -5.63
CA LYS A 24 -12.00 8.70 -6.81
C LYS A 24 -10.82 8.76 -7.80
N LYS A 25 -10.26 9.94 -8.05
CA LYS A 25 -9.05 10.10 -8.87
C LYS A 25 -7.79 9.48 -8.22
N GLY A 26 -7.73 9.41 -6.89
CA GLY A 26 -6.64 8.74 -6.18
C GLY A 26 -6.74 7.23 -6.17
N VAL A 27 -7.93 6.70 -5.96
CA VAL A 27 -8.21 5.26 -6.00
C VAL A 27 -7.96 4.68 -7.40
N ASN A 28 -8.23 5.45 -8.46
CA ASN A 28 -8.04 4.99 -9.84
C ASN A 28 -6.60 5.14 -10.40
N ALA A 29 -5.63 5.62 -9.61
CA ALA A 29 -4.26 5.90 -10.07
C ALA A 29 -3.31 4.66 -10.00
N ASP A 30 -3.86 3.45 -9.86
CA ASP A 30 -3.13 2.29 -9.37
C ASP A 30 -2.20 1.61 -10.41
N SER A 31 -2.36 1.93 -11.70
CA SER A 31 -1.65 1.25 -12.79
C SER A 31 -0.24 1.80 -13.11
N ALA A 32 0.14 2.97 -12.59
CA ALA A 32 1.42 3.64 -12.94
C ALA A 32 2.36 3.89 -11.74
N VAL A 33 2.13 3.22 -10.60
CA VAL A 33 2.83 3.49 -9.34
C VAL A 33 3.89 2.42 -9.07
N SER A 34 5.17 2.81 -9.10
CA SER A 34 6.33 1.94 -8.81
C SER A 34 6.20 1.22 -7.46
N THR A 35 6.72 0.00 -7.33
CA THR A 35 6.70 -0.82 -6.10
C THR A 35 7.17 -0.08 -4.84
N ARG A 36 8.21 0.76 -4.96
CA ARG A 36 8.70 1.60 -3.85
C ARG A 36 7.66 2.59 -3.33
N ARG A 37 6.84 3.16 -4.22
CA ARG A 37 5.75 4.09 -3.85
C ARG A 37 4.61 3.37 -3.15
N LYS A 38 4.30 2.15 -3.59
CA LYS A 38 3.31 1.28 -2.95
C LYS A 38 3.69 1.01 -1.48
N ALA A 39 4.95 0.67 -1.22
CA ALA A 39 5.46 0.49 0.14
C ALA A 39 5.35 1.76 1.01
N TYR A 40 5.67 2.94 0.48
CA TYR A 40 5.53 4.19 1.24
C TYR A 40 4.09 4.49 1.65
N ASN A 41 3.10 4.12 0.83
CA ASN A 41 1.69 4.35 1.17
C ASN A 41 1.26 3.52 2.39
N SER A 42 1.68 2.25 2.44
CA SER A 42 1.42 1.36 3.59
C SER A 42 2.10 1.86 4.86
N ILE A 43 3.33 2.40 4.75
CA ILE A 43 4.02 3.00 5.90
C ILE A 43 3.24 4.23 6.40
N TRP A 44 2.80 5.11 5.50
CA TRP A 44 2.04 6.30 5.89
C TRP A 44 0.69 5.96 6.54
N SER A 45 0.00 4.91 6.08
CA SER A 45 -1.26 4.50 6.69
C SER A 45 -1.08 3.97 8.10
N VAL A 46 -0.03 3.17 8.33
CA VAL A 46 0.34 2.69 9.68
C VAL A 46 0.70 3.86 10.60
N VAL A 47 1.55 4.79 10.14
CA VAL A 47 1.94 5.99 10.91
C VAL A 47 0.72 6.84 11.27
N PHE A 48 -0.23 7.02 10.35
CA PHE A 48 -1.44 7.76 10.61
C PHE A 48 -2.36 7.02 11.59
N GLY A 49 -2.43 5.68 11.51
CA GLY A 49 -3.14 4.84 12.47
C GLY A 49 -2.57 4.98 13.88
N ILE A 50 -1.25 4.88 14.04
CA ILE A 50 -0.55 5.09 15.31
C ILE A 50 -0.82 6.50 15.85
N PHE A 51 -0.84 7.53 15.00
CA PHE A 51 -1.13 8.90 15.40
C PHE A 51 -2.56 9.06 15.93
N ILE A 52 -3.57 8.54 15.22
CA ILE A 52 -4.98 8.60 15.69
C ILE A 52 -5.12 7.80 16.99
N SER A 53 -4.54 6.60 17.05
CA SER A 53 -4.55 5.77 18.25
C SER A 53 -3.86 6.42 19.44
N SER A 54 -2.80 7.19 19.23
CA SER A 54 -2.14 7.99 20.27
C SER A 54 -3.06 9.08 20.83
N ILE A 55 -3.83 9.75 19.96
CA ILE A 55 -4.83 10.74 20.40
C ILE A 55 -5.91 10.06 21.23
N VAL A 56 -6.38 8.89 20.79
CA VAL A 56 -7.39 8.12 21.53
C VAL A 56 -6.88 7.72 22.92
N LEU A 57 -5.65 7.21 23.01
CA LEU A 57 -5.01 6.85 24.26
C LEU A 57 -4.91 8.03 25.23
N LEU A 58 -4.50 9.20 24.74
CA LEU A 58 -4.38 10.41 25.55
C LEU A 58 -5.73 10.94 26.02
N VAL A 59 -6.71 11.02 25.12
CA VAL A 59 -8.00 11.69 25.39
C VAL A 59 -8.94 10.82 26.22
N PHE A 60 -9.04 9.53 25.90
CA PHE A 60 -10.04 8.64 26.50
C PHE A 60 -9.49 7.77 27.62
N PHE A 61 -8.23 7.35 27.50
CA PHE A 61 -7.61 6.40 28.43
C PHE A 61 -6.56 7.05 29.34
N GLN A 62 -6.27 8.35 29.14
CA GLN A 62 -5.27 9.11 29.91
C GLN A 62 -3.92 8.40 30.05
N THR A 63 -3.58 7.57 29.07
CA THR A 63 -2.39 6.71 29.08
C THR A 63 -1.34 7.31 28.16
N ASN A 64 -0.07 7.22 28.54
CA ASN A 64 1.04 7.68 27.70
C ASN A 64 1.18 6.79 26.44
N PRO A 65 1.02 7.33 25.22
CA PRO A 65 1.12 6.54 23.99
C PRO A 65 2.50 5.92 23.80
N PHE A 66 3.56 6.61 24.22
CA PHE A 66 4.93 6.10 24.08
C PHE A 66 5.15 4.85 24.93
N GLU A 67 4.59 4.82 26.14
CA GLU A 67 4.63 3.65 27.01
C GLU A 67 3.81 2.50 26.40
N PHE A 68 2.60 2.79 25.92
CA PHE A 68 1.77 1.79 25.26
C PHE A 68 2.50 1.13 24.08
N PHE A 69 3.07 1.91 23.17
CA PHE A 69 3.79 1.36 22.02
C PHE A 69 5.13 0.72 22.39
N ALA A 70 5.79 1.17 23.45
CA ALA A 70 6.96 0.48 24.00
C ALA A 70 6.58 -0.91 24.52
N GLN A 71 5.44 -1.04 25.20
CA GLN A 71 4.93 -2.35 25.65
C GLN A 71 4.56 -3.25 24.48
N VAL A 72 3.95 -2.71 23.40
CA VAL A 72 3.71 -3.48 22.16
C VAL A 72 5.01 -4.07 21.61
N PHE A 73 6.07 -3.27 21.55
CA PHE A 73 7.37 -3.71 21.05
C PHE A 73 8.03 -4.72 21.99
N ASN A 74 8.02 -4.45 23.30
CA ASN A 74 8.62 -5.32 24.31
C ASN A 74 7.93 -6.69 24.38
N ALA A 75 6.60 -6.73 24.29
CA ALA A 75 5.83 -7.97 24.24
C ALA A 75 6.31 -8.90 23.12
N THR A 76 6.77 -8.33 22.00
CA THR A 76 7.32 -9.11 20.87
C THR A 76 8.80 -9.44 21.06
N ALA A 77 9.61 -8.48 21.53
CA ALA A 77 11.07 -8.58 21.53
C ALA A 77 11.66 -9.44 22.66
N THR A 78 10.96 -9.56 23.79
CA THR A 78 11.54 -10.12 25.03
C THR A 78 11.29 -11.61 25.25
N LYS A 79 10.41 -12.25 24.47
CA LYS A 79 10.14 -13.69 24.59
C LYS A 79 10.23 -14.36 23.21
N GLY A 80 11.10 -15.38 23.08
CA GLY A 80 11.13 -16.30 21.94
C GLY A 80 9.89 -17.20 21.88
N ASN A 81 8.71 -16.60 21.80
CA ASN A 81 7.45 -17.30 21.92
C ASN A 81 7.07 -17.95 20.58
N ILE A 82 7.09 -19.28 20.55
CA ILE A 82 6.67 -20.11 19.43
C ILE A 82 5.25 -19.75 18.94
N ASP A 83 4.38 -19.28 19.83
CA ASP A 83 3.03 -18.85 19.46
C ASP A 83 3.00 -17.63 18.55
N TRP A 84 3.96 -16.70 18.71
CA TRP A 84 4.09 -15.56 17.81
C TRP A 84 4.37 -16.04 16.39
N VAL A 85 5.25 -17.03 16.25
CA VAL A 85 5.60 -17.64 14.96
C VAL A 85 4.39 -18.33 14.33
N TYR A 86 3.60 -19.07 15.11
CA TYR A 86 2.36 -19.68 14.61
C TYR A 86 1.35 -18.65 14.11
N ILE A 87 1.14 -17.56 14.86
CA ILE A 87 0.25 -16.47 14.42
C ILE A 87 0.77 -15.86 13.11
N PHE A 88 2.08 -15.61 13.00
CA PHE A 88 2.71 -15.15 11.77
C PHE A 88 2.48 -16.10 10.58
N ILE A 89 2.64 -17.41 10.78
CA ILE A 89 2.42 -18.41 9.73
C ILE A 89 0.95 -18.42 9.29
N ILE A 90 0.02 -18.43 10.24
CA ILE A 90 -1.42 -18.44 9.98
C ILE A 90 -1.82 -17.19 9.18
N TYR A 91 -1.43 -16.01 9.66
CA TYR A 91 -1.74 -14.75 8.98
C TYR A 91 -1.09 -14.68 7.59
N SER A 92 0.15 -15.13 7.45
CA SER A 92 0.85 -15.11 6.16
C SER A 92 0.12 -15.99 5.13
N LEU A 93 -0.16 -17.26 5.45
CA LEU A 93 -0.82 -18.18 4.51
C LEU A 93 -2.22 -17.71 4.12
N ALA A 94 -3.05 -17.37 5.11
CA ALA A 94 -4.42 -16.93 4.86
C ALA A 94 -4.46 -15.60 4.09
N SER A 95 -3.59 -14.64 4.42
CA SER A 95 -3.52 -13.35 3.73
C SER A 95 -2.96 -13.49 2.31
N ILE A 96 -2.02 -14.40 2.07
CA ILE A 96 -1.56 -14.75 0.71
C ILE A 96 -2.74 -15.31 -0.10
N GLY A 97 -3.59 -16.14 0.49
CA GLY A 97 -4.84 -16.61 -0.11
C GLY A 97 -5.78 -15.46 -0.48
N VAL A 98 -6.03 -14.54 0.46
CA VAL A 98 -6.84 -13.34 0.18
C VAL A 98 -6.22 -12.51 -0.94
N GLY A 99 -4.92 -12.23 -0.89
CA GLY A 99 -4.19 -11.47 -1.90
C GLY A 99 -4.23 -12.12 -3.28
N PHE A 100 -4.21 -13.45 -3.34
CA PHE A 100 -4.43 -14.21 -4.58
C PHE A 100 -5.82 -13.93 -5.16
N SER A 101 -6.88 -14.01 -4.34
CA SER A 101 -8.25 -13.73 -4.79
C SER A 101 -8.44 -12.26 -5.22
N PHE A 102 -7.84 -11.31 -4.52
CA PHE A 102 -7.88 -9.90 -4.92
C PHE A 102 -7.17 -9.64 -6.26
N LYS A 103 -6.07 -10.34 -6.55
CA LYS A 103 -5.41 -10.25 -7.85
C LYS A 103 -6.27 -10.75 -9.02
N THR A 104 -7.23 -11.63 -8.75
CA THR A 104 -8.15 -12.17 -9.77
C THR A 104 -9.45 -11.36 -9.86
N GLY A 105 -9.56 -10.27 -9.08
CA GLY A 105 -10.74 -9.38 -9.02
C GLY A 105 -11.90 -9.96 -8.23
N LEU A 106 -11.62 -10.86 -7.29
CA LEU A 106 -12.61 -11.50 -6.41
C LEU A 106 -12.37 -11.09 -4.96
N PHE A 107 -13.44 -10.87 -4.21
CA PHE A 107 -13.35 -10.45 -2.81
C PHE A 107 -13.77 -11.60 -1.86
N ASN A 108 -12.80 -12.41 -1.42
CA ASN A 108 -13.05 -13.58 -0.56
C ASN A 108 -13.11 -13.21 0.94
N ILE A 109 -14.30 -12.86 1.45
CA ILE A 109 -14.55 -12.69 2.90
C ILE A 109 -14.65 -14.04 3.63
N GLY A 110 -14.72 -15.12 2.85
CA GLY A 110 -15.00 -16.48 3.31
C GLY A 110 -13.83 -17.17 3.98
N VAL A 111 -12.67 -16.51 4.05
CA VAL A 111 -11.45 -17.09 4.62
C VAL A 111 -11.65 -17.49 6.08
N ALA A 112 -12.42 -16.74 6.85
CA ALA A 112 -12.81 -17.10 8.22
C ALA A 112 -13.52 -18.46 8.29
N GLY A 113 -14.52 -18.69 7.44
CA GLY A 113 -15.26 -19.94 7.36
C GLY A 113 -14.46 -21.08 6.75
N GLN A 114 -13.63 -20.80 5.75
CA GLN A 114 -12.73 -21.78 5.11
C GLN A 114 -11.69 -22.29 6.12
N MET A 115 -11.08 -21.40 6.91
CA MET A 115 -10.19 -21.76 8.02
C MET A 115 -10.93 -22.59 9.07
N SER A 116 -12.12 -22.13 9.49
CA SER A 116 -12.91 -22.77 10.53
C SER A 116 -13.34 -24.18 10.13
N LEU A 117 -13.95 -24.35 8.95
CA LEU A 117 -14.46 -25.64 8.51
C LEU A 117 -13.33 -26.67 8.32
N SER A 118 -12.25 -26.28 7.64
CA SER A 118 -11.08 -27.13 7.45
C SER A 118 -10.46 -27.55 8.78
N GLY A 119 -10.30 -26.60 9.72
CA GLY A 119 -9.74 -26.87 11.04
C GLY A 119 -10.62 -27.77 11.90
N VAL A 120 -11.94 -27.52 11.93
CA VAL A 120 -12.94 -28.35 12.63
C VAL A 120 -12.90 -29.78 12.12
N ILE A 121 -12.92 -29.99 10.79
CA ILE A 121 -12.90 -31.33 10.22
C ILE A 121 -11.56 -32.02 10.53
N CYS A 122 -10.43 -31.31 10.48
CA CYS A 122 -9.14 -31.87 10.89
C CYS A 122 -9.14 -32.30 12.35
N LEU A 123 -9.65 -31.47 13.26
CA LEU A 123 -9.77 -31.83 14.67
C LEU A 123 -10.66 -33.05 14.88
N ALA A 124 -11.78 -33.14 14.16
CA ALA A 124 -12.69 -34.27 14.25
C ALA A 124 -12.02 -35.57 13.77
N LEU A 125 -11.30 -35.51 12.64
CA LEU A 125 -10.56 -36.66 12.12
C LEU A 125 -9.45 -37.09 13.06
N ILE A 126 -8.66 -36.16 13.60
CA ILE A 126 -7.62 -36.47 14.59
C ILE A 126 -8.24 -37.15 15.82
N ASN A 127 -9.37 -36.63 16.31
CA ASN A 127 -10.08 -37.19 17.46
C ASN A 127 -10.69 -38.56 17.20
N GLN A 128 -11.10 -38.87 15.96
CA GLN A 128 -11.74 -40.14 15.62
C GLN A 128 -10.73 -41.25 15.26
N SER A 129 -9.57 -40.89 14.72
CA SER A 129 -8.64 -41.85 14.12
C SER A 129 -7.57 -42.42 15.07
N ASN A 130 -7.66 -42.14 16.38
CA ASN A 130 -6.72 -42.62 17.41
C ASN A 130 -5.22 -42.40 17.04
N VAL A 131 -4.94 -41.33 16.27
CA VAL A 131 -3.57 -41.00 15.79
C VAL A 131 -2.70 -40.50 16.92
N ILE A 132 -3.34 -40.02 17.98
CA ILE A 132 -2.74 -39.46 19.18
C ILE A 132 -3.23 -40.31 20.34
N GLU A 133 -2.29 -40.81 21.12
CA GLU A 133 -2.59 -41.55 22.35
C GLU A 133 -3.17 -40.62 23.43
N SER A 134 -3.79 -41.19 24.46
CA SER A 134 -4.34 -40.41 25.58
C SER A 134 -3.27 -39.59 26.33
N ASN A 135 -1.99 -39.98 26.22
CA ASN A 135 -0.82 -39.26 26.75
C ASN A 135 -0.34 -38.10 25.83
N GLY A 136 -0.95 -37.92 24.65
CA GLY A 136 -0.61 -36.87 23.69
C GLY A 136 0.51 -37.23 22.69
N VAL A 137 1.04 -38.45 22.74
CA VAL A 137 2.10 -38.90 21.81
C VAL A 137 1.51 -39.26 20.46
N ILE A 138 2.14 -38.79 19.38
CA ILE A 138 1.71 -39.13 18.01
C ILE A 138 2.12 -40.56 17.69
N LYS A 139 1.12 -41.41 17.43
CA LYS A 139 1.32 -42.80 16.99
C LYS A 139 1.61 -42.91 15.50
N ASN A 140 1.01 -42.05 14.66
CA ASN A 140 1.17 -42.11 13.21
C ASN A 140 1.29 -40.71 12.57
N GLN A 141 2.53 -40.25 12.39
CA GLN A 141 2.82 -38.93 11.79
C GLN A 141 2.37 -38.82 10.32
N GLY A 142 2.42 -39.92 9.56
CA GLY A 142 1.98 -39.94 8.17
C GLY A 142 0.49 -39.64 8.02
N LEU A 143 -0.33 -40.11 8.96
CA LEU A 143 -1.75 -39.81 8.98
C LEU A 143 -2.03 -38.34 9.33
N VAL A 144 -1.26 -37.72 10.23
CA VAL A 144 -1.37 -36.28 10.51
C VAL A 144 -1.01 -35.45 9.28
N PHE A 145 0.02 -35.86 8.52
CA PHE A 145 0.36 -35.23 7.24
C PHE A 145 -0.77 -35.36 6.20
N LEU A 146 -1.40 -36.54 6.11
CA LEU A 146 -2.56 -36.74 5.23
C LEU A 146 -3.74 -35.85 5.64
N ILE A 147 -4.01 -35.69 6.94
CA ILE A 147 -5.05 -34.79 7.46
C ILE A 147 -4.73 -33.34 7.10
N MET A 148 -3.46 -32.93 7.19
CA MET A 148 -3.02 -31.60 6.74
C MET A 148 -3.32 -31.39 5.24
N LEU A 149 -3.00 -32.37 4.38
CA LEU A 149 -3.32 -32.30 2.95
C LEU A 149 -4.83 -32.26 2.70
N LEU A 150 -5.61 -33.04 3.45
CA LEU A 150 -7.06 -33.04 3.37
C LEU A 150 -7.64 -31.68 3.78
N SER A 151 -7.03 -30.99 4.75
CA SER A 151 -7.39 -29.62 5.14
C SER A 151 -7.34 -28.64 3.96
N ILE A 152 -6.29 -28.76 3.14
CA ILE A 152 -6.10 -27.97 1.92
C ILE A 152 -7.22 -28.25 0.93
N VAL A 153 -7.54 -29.54 0.71
CA VAL A 153 -8.60 -29.96 -0.22
C VAL A 153 -9.97 -29.49 0.25
N ILE A 154 -10.29 -29.62 1.54
CA ILE A 154 -11.54 -29.14 2.13
C ILE A 154 -11.67 -27.63 1.94
N GLY A 155 -10.62 -26.89 2.25
CA GLY A 155 -10.60 -25.43 2.10
C GLY A 155 -10.80 -25.02 0.65
N PHE A 156 -10.16 -25.73 -0.29
CA PHE A 156 -10.32 -25.53 -1.72
C PHE A 156 -11.76 -25.76 -2.16
N LEU A 157 -12.33 -26.91 -1.84
CA LEU A 157 -13.67 -27.28 -2.25
C LEU A 157 -14.71 -26.33 -1.65
N TYR A 158 -14.53 -25.93 -0.39
CA TYR A 158 -15.46 -25.03 0.28
C TYR A 158 -15.47 -23.63 -0.33
N ALA A 159 -14.29 -23.07 -0.61
CA ALA A 159 -14.20 -21.79 -1.30
C ALA A 159 -14.68 -21.87 -2.76
N ALA A 160 -14.44 -23.01 -3.42
CA ALA A 160 -14.92 -23.24 -4.78
C ALA A 160 -16.45 -23.19 -4.87
N ILE A 161 -17.21 -23.50 -3.81
CA ILE A 161 -18.67 -23.30 -3.79
C ILE A 161 -19.02 -21.83 -4.08
N ALA A 162 -18.40 -20.88 -3.38
CA ALA A 162 -18.61 -19.46 -3.64
C ALA A 162 -18.17 -19.07 -5.06
N GLY A 163 -17.07 -19.65 -5.55
CA GLY A 163 -16.59 -19.50 -6.91
C GLY A 163 -17.58 -20.00 -7.96
N LEU A 164 -18.23 -21.15 -7.72
CA LEU A 164 -19.26 -21.74 -8.59
C LEU A 164 -20.51 -20.86 -8.60
N CYS A 165 -20.97 -20.40 -7.42
CA CYS A 165 -22.07 -19.44 -7.30
C CYS A 165 -21.82 -18.18 -8.14
N LYS A 166 -20.59 -17.65 -8.10
CA LYS A 166 -20.21 -16.48 -8.91
C LYS A 166 -20.14 -16.80 -10.40
N ALA A 167 -19.48 -17.90 -10.76
CA ALA A 167 -19.16 -18.23 -12.16
C ALA A 167 -20.39 -18.66 -12.97
N PHE A 168 -21.33 -19.37 -12.34
CA PHE A 168 -22.49 -19.97 -13.04
C PHE A 168 -23.79 -19.21 -12.79
N PHE A 169 -23.98 -18.67 -11.58
CA PHE A 169 -25.23 -18.03 -11.17
C PHE A 169 -25.10 -16.51 -11.01
N ASN A 170 -23.91 -15.95 -11.28
CA ASN A 170 -23.61 -14.52 -11.13
C ASN A 170 -23.93 -13.94 -9.74
N ILE A 171 -23.95 -14.79 -8.71
CA ILE A 171 -24.15 -14.38 -7.31
C ILE A 171 -22.89 -13.63 -6.85
N HIS A 172 -23.08 -12.49 -6.20
CA HIS A 172 -21.94 -11.72 -5.70
C HIS A 172 -21.16 -12.50 -4.64
N GLU A 173 -19.86 -12.68 -4.87
CA GLU A 173 -18.98 -13.54 -4.08
C GLU A 173 -18.87 -13.11 -2.61
N VAL A 174 -19.03 -11.81 -2.35
CA VAL A 174 -19.08 -11.23 -1.00
C VAL A 174 -20.25 -11.81 -0.20
N VAL A 175 -21.44 -11.91 -0.82
CA VAL A 175 -22.65 -12.40 -0.13
C VAL A 175 -22.52 -13.91 0.12
N SER A 176 -22.14 -14.69 -0.89
CA SER A 176 -22.00 -16.14 -0.74
C SER A 176 -20.95 -16.51 0.30
N THR A 177 -19.82 -15.81 0.33
CA THR A 177 -18.77 -16.08 1.31
C THR A 177 -19.14 -15.69 2.75
N ILE A 178 -19.86 -14.57 2.95
CA ILE A 178 -20.40 -14.21 4.28
C ILE A 178 -21.37 -15.27 4.79
N LEU A 179 -22.26 -15.79 3.93
CA LEU A 179 -23.21 -16.83 4.33
C LEU A 179 -22.51 -18.15 4.65
N LEU A 180 -21.52 -18.54 3.83
CA LEU A 180 -20.72 -19.75 4.08
C LEU A 180 -19.93 -19.66 5.40
N ASN A 181 -19.47 -18.48 5.82
CA ASN A 181 -18.83 -18.33 7.13
C ASN A 181 -19.72 -18.84 8.28
N TRP A 182 -21.01 -18.52 8.26
CA TRP A 182 -21.96 -18.99 9.27
C TRP A 182 -22.22 -20.49 9.18
N VAL A 183 -22.31 -21.03 7.97
CA VAL A 183 -22.45 -22.49 7.76
C VAL A 183 -21.29 -23.24 8.42
N ALA A 184 -20.05 -22.75 8.28
CA ALA A 184 -18.88 -23.34 8.94
C ALA A 184 -18.98 -23.34 10.47
N VAL A 185 -19.45 -22.24 11.07
CA VAL A 185 -19.68 -22.13 12.53
C VAL A 185 -20.71 -23.14 13.02
N TYR A 186 -21.85 -23.27 12.30
CA TYR A 186 -22.89 -24.23 12.66
C TYR A 186 -22.45 -25.68 12.48
N ILE A 187 -21.63 -25.98 11.46
CA ILE A 187 -21.03 -27.31 11.31
C ILE A 187 -20.08 -27.62 12.48
N GLY A 188 -19.24 -26.67 12.89
CA GLY A 188 -18.38 -26.83 14.07
C GLY A 188 -19.18 -27.10 15.35
N SER A 189 -20.24 -26.32 15.54
CA SER A 189 -21.17 -26.49 16.67
C SER A 189 -21.92 -27.83 16.63
N PHE A 190 -22.25 -28.34 15.44
CA PHE A 190 -22.87 -29.66 15.27
C PHE A 190 -21.89 -30.80 15.61
N ILE A 191 -20.62 -30.69 15.18
CA ILE A 191 -19.60 -31.72 15.38
C ILE A 191 -19.10 -31.79 16.83
N PHE A 192 -18.90 -30.65 17.50
CA PHE A 192 -18.32 -30.59 18.84
C PHE A 192 -19.32 -30.19 19.94
N GLY A 193 -20.55 -29.83 19.58
CA GLY A 193 -21.56 -29.42 20.56
C GLY A 193 -21.90 -30.50 21.58
N SER A 194 -22.51 -30.10 22.69
CA SER A 194 -22.92 -31.02 23.77
C SER A 194 -23.85 -32.13 23.30
N LYS A 195 -24.67 -31.87 22.27
CA LYS A 195 -25.57 -32.84 21.61
C LYS A 195 -24.97 -33.52 20.37
N SER A 196 -23.65 -33.42 20.17
CA SER A 196 -23.01 -34.00 19.00
C SER A 196 -23.17 -35.52 18.96
N PRO A 197 -23.53 -36.10 17.80
CA PRO A 197 -23.59 -37.55 17.62
C PRO A 197 -22.19 -38.21 17.68
N PHE A 198 -21.11 -37.42 17.59
CA PHE A 198 -19.74 -37.91 17.55
C PHE A 198 -19.04 -37.93 18.91
N ASN A 199 -19.65 -37.37 19.96
CA ASN A 199 -19.02 -37.22 21.29
C ASN A 199 -18.53 -38.53 21.90
N ASN A 200 -19.18 -39.65 21.61
CA ASN A 200 -18.77 -40.97 22.12
C ASN A 200 -17.57 -41.57 21.37
N SER A 201 -17.25 -41.05 20.19
CA SER A 201 -16.18 -41.55 19.31
C SER A 201 -14.89 -40.72 19.39
N PHE A 202 -14.87 -39.62 20.16
CA PHE A 202 -13.72 -38.73 20.26
C PHE A 202 -12.82 -39.07 21.45
N VAL A 203 -11.51 -39.13 21.18
CA VAL A 203 -10.48 -39.32 22.21
C VAL A 203 -10.39 -38.11 23.16
N PHE A 204 -10.37 -36.88 22.62
CA PHE A 204 -10.29 -35.65 23.40
C PHE A 204 -11.66 -34.95 23.44
N LYS A 205 -12.59 -35.50 24.23
CA LYS A 205 -13.95 -34.95 24.39
C LYS A 205 -14.07 -33.94 25.53
N ASN A 206 -14.84 -32.86 25.32
CA ASN A 206 -15.30 -31.98 26.39
C ASN A 206 -16.76 -31.55 26.14
N THR A 207 -17.72 -32.24 26.75
CA THR A 207 -19.15 -31.98 26.51
C THR A 207 -19.63 -30.60 26.99
N SER A 208 -18.85 -29.90 27.81
CA SER A 208 -19.18 -28.56 28.32
C SER A 208 -18.68 -27.45 27.41
N THR A 209 -17.49 -27.56 26.81
CA THR A 209 -16.88 -26.49 25.99
C THR A 209 -16.61 -26.89 24.54
N GLY A 210 -16.75 -28.15 24.14
CA GLY A 210 -16.54 -28.63 22.76
C GLY A 210 -15.52 -29.76 22.62
N SER A 211 -14.41 -29.49 21.92
CA SER A 211 -13.24 -30.39 21.91
C SER A 211 -12.40 -30.14 23.15
N ALA A 212 -11.82 -31.19 23.74
CA ALA A 212 -10.72 -30.98 24.68
C ALA A 212 -9.43 -30.60 23.92
N PRO A 213 -8.45 -29.94 24.58
CA PRO A 213 -7.17 -29.59 23.98
C PRO A 213 -6.41 -30.83 23.51
N ILE A 214 -6.04 -30.82 22.24
CA ILE A 214 -5.14 -31.83 21.68
C ILE A 214 -3.71 -31.38 21.96
N ASN A 215 -3.02 -32.10 22.84
CA ASN A 215 -1.60 -31.91 23.08
C ASN A 215 -0.83 -32.91 22.22
N ILE A 216 -0.30 -32.41 21.10
CA ILE A 216 0.55 -33.18 20.22
C ILE A 216 1.99 -33.10 20.74
N SER A 217 2.58 -34.24 21.04
CA SER A 217 3.98 -34.35 21.48
C SER A 217 4.72 -35.45 20.71
N GLY A 218 6.00 -35.20 20.42
CA GLY A 218 6.88 -36.13 19.73
C GLY A 218 6.78 -36.06 18.20
N GLY A 219 7.92 -36.23 17.54
CA GLY A 219 8.01 -36.31 16.08
C GLY A 219 8.01 -34.97 15.34
N PHE A 220 7.79 -35.03 14.03
CA PHE A 220 7.79 -33.84 13.16
C PHE A 220 6.64 -32.87 13.43
N PHE A 221 5.48 -33.39 13.81
CA PHE A 221 4.28 -32.61 14.13
C PHE A 221 4.23 -32.14 15.59
N ASP A 222 5.33 -32.23 16.33
CA ASP A 222 5.45 -31.56 17.62
C ASP A 222 5.41 -30.03 17.43
N LYS A 223 4.69 -29.33 18.30
CA LYS A 223 4.63 -27.87 18.32
C LYS A 223 6.02 -27.23 18.45
N SER A 224 6.94 -27.87 19.19
CA SER A 224 8.32 -27.35 19.35
C SER A 224 9.16 -27.42 18.08
N SER A 225 8.76 -28.26 17.11
CA SER A 225 9.54 -28.57 15.90
C SER A 225 8.88 -28.04 14.62
N PHE A 226 7.55 -28.13 14.53
CA PHE A 226 6.80 -27.83 13.32
C PHE A 226 6.85 -26.35 12.90
N TRP A 227 7.09 -25.42 13.82
CA TRP A 227 7.17 -23.99 13.51
C TRP A 227 8.25 -23.68 12.44
N ILE A 228 9.37 -24.42 12.44
CA ILE A 228 10.45 -24.28 11.44
C ILE A 228 9.91 -24.62 10.05
N PHE A 229 9.22 -25.77 9.94
CA PHE A 229 8.57 -26.17 8.70
C PHE A 229 7.53 -25.15 8.25
N GLY A 230 6.74 -24.61 9.18
CA GLY A 230 5.75 -23.58 8.87
C GLY A 230 6.36 -22.30 8.29
N ILE A 231 7.51 -21.83 8.80
CA ILE A 231 8.24 -20.69 8.22
C ILE A 231 8.72 -21.02 6.80
N VAL A 232 9.34 -22.19 6.61
CA VAL A 232 9.84 -22.63 5.30
C VAL A 232 8.69 -22.73 4.30
N LEU A 233 7.55 -23.26 4.73
CA LEU A 233 6.33 -23.39 3.93
C LEU A 233 5.79 -22.02 3.50
N VAL A 234 5.73 -21.05 4.41
CA VAL A 234 5.32 -19.67 4.11
C VAL A 234 6.26 -19.02 3.09
N ALA A 235 7.57 -19.15 3.30
CA ALA A 235 8.58 -18.63 2.38
C ALA A 235 8.45 -19.27 0.99
N PHE A 236 8.28 -20.60 0.94
CA PHE A 236 8.10 -21.35 -0.29
C PHE A 236 6.83 -20.94 -1.05
N VAL A 237 5.69 -20.86 -0.38
CA VAL A 237 4.41 -20.44 -0.99
C VAL A 237 4.50 -19.00 -1.49
N SER A 238 5.06 -18.10 -0.69
CA SER A 238 5.20 -16.69 -1.05
C SER A 238 6.11 -16.50 -2.27
N LEU A 239 7.28 -17.16 -2.28
CA LEU A 239 8.22 -17.13 -3.39
C LEU A 239 7.62 -17.73 -4.66
N THR A 240 6.95 -18.88 -4.54
CA THR A 240 6.31 -19.57 -5.66
C THR A 240 5.25 -18.68 -6.31
N LEU A 241 4.37 -18.08 -5.51
CA LEU A 241 3.34 -17.17 -6.04
C LEU A 241 3.93 -15.88 -6.59
N TYR A 242 5.00 -15.36 -5.98
CA TYR A 242 5.74 -14.24 -6.56
C TYR A 242 6.26 -14.58 -7.95
N MET A 243 6.92 -15.74 -8.11
CA MET A 243 7.43 -16.21 -9.38
C MET A 243 6.31 -16.41 -10.42
N ILE A 244 5.20 -17.02 -10.03
CA ILE A 244 4.01 -17.18 -10.88
C ILE A 244 3.52 -15.81 -11.35
N PHE A 245 3.32 -14.86 -10.43
CA PHE A 245 2.82 -13.54 -10.81
C PHE A 245 3.81 -12.71 -11.62
N ALA A 246 5.11 -12.84 -11.38
CA ALA A 246 6.12 -12.02 -12.04
C ALA A 246 6.52 -12.57 -13.41
N PHE A 247 6.63 -13.90 -13.55
CA PHE A 247 7.35 -14.52 -14.67
C PHE A 247 6.54 -15.53 -15.48
N THR A 248 5.26 -15.79 -15.16
CA THR A 248 4.47 -16.82 -15.87
C THR A 248 3.26 -16.25 -16.63
N SER A 249 2.86 -16.96 -17.69
CA SER A 249 1.64 -16.66 -18.46
C SER A 249 0.36 -16.82 -17.64
N LEU A 250 0.33 -17.78 -16.70
CA LEU A 250 -0.78 -17.98 -15.77
C LEU A 250 -0.97 -16.76 -14.86
N GLY A 251 0.13 -16.22 -14.31
CA GLY A 251 0.10 -15.00 -13.52
C GLY A 251 -0.39 -13.78 -14.31
N TYR A 252 0.00 -13.68 -15.59
CA TYR A 252 -0.49 -12.63 -16.49
C TYR A 252 -2.02 -12.75 -16.72
N LYS A 253 -2.53 -13.95 -17.03
CA LYS A 253 -3.96 -14.21 -17.21
C LYS A 253 -4.78 -13.88 -15.97
N ILE A 254 -4.29 -14.25 -14.79
CA ILE A 254 -4.93 -13.94 -13.50
C ILE A 254 -5.05 -12.42 -13.30
N LYS A 255 -3.95 -11.69 -13.45
CA LYS A 255 -3.94 -10.23 -13.26
C LYS A 255 -4.86 -9.53 -14.27
N MET A 256 -4.82 -9.97 -15.52
CA MET A 256 -5.67 -9.42 -16.58
C MET A 256 -7.16 -9.62 -16.25
N ASN A 257 -7.55 -10.82 -15.82
CA ASN A 257 -8.93 -11.12 -15.41
C ASN A 257 -9.39 -10.25 -14.22
N GLY A 258 -8.48 -9.96 -13.28
CA GLY A 258 -8.78 -9.07 -12.15
C GLY A 258 -8.93 -7.59 -12.54
N LEU A 259 -8.21 -7.11 -13.55
CA LEU A 259 -8.28 -5.73 -14.02
C LEU A 259 -9.49 -5.49 -14.93
N ASN A 260 -9.74 -6.39 -15.88
CA ASN A 260 -10.87 -6.30 -16.80
C ASN A 260 -11.26 -7.69 -17.30
N LYS A 261 -12.44 -8.15 -16.86
CA LYS A 261 -12.99 -9.46 -17.20
C LYS A 261 -13.28 -9.59 -18.70
N ASP A 262 -13.85 -8.56 -19.31
CA ASP A 262 -14.21 -8.56 -20.73
C ASP A 262 -12.96 -8.64 -21.63
N ALA A 263 -11.94 -7.83 -21.31
CA ALA A 263 -10.65 -7.88 -22.01
C ALA A 263 -9.95 -9.24 -21.84
N SER A 264 -10.09 -9.86 -20.66
CA SER A 264 -9.49 -11.17 -20.41
C SER A 264 -10.17 -12.30 -21.19
N SER A 265 -11.49 -12.23 -21.34
CA SER A 265 -12.28 -13.17 -22.14
C SER A 265 -11.89 -13.07 -23.61
N TYR A 266 -11.75 -11.85 -24.13
CA TYR A 266 -11.27 -11.60 -25.50
C TYR A 266 -9.87 -12.19 -25.74
N ALA A 267 -8.98 -12.13 -24.74
CA ALA A 267 -7.65 -12.72 -24.78
C ALA A 267 -7.62 -14.25 -24.53
N GLY A 268 -8.78 -14.92 -24.53
CA GLY A 268 -8.89 -16.39 -24.44
C GLY A 268 -8.81 -16.97 -23.02
N VAL A 269 -9.04 -16.17 -21.98
CA VAL A 269 -9.10 -16.68 -20.59
C VAL A 269 -10.49 -17.23 -20.30
N ASN A 270 -10.57 -18.48 -19.85
CA ASN A 270 -11.83 -19.05 -19.34
C ASN A 270 -12.16 -18.41 -17.98
N GLN A 271 -13.03 -17.40 -18.02
CA GLN A 271 -13.42 -16.61 -16.85
C GLN A 271 -14.09 -17.46 -15.76
N LYS A 272 -14.96 -18.41 -16.14
CA LYS A 272 -15.68 -19.28 -15.19
C LYS A 272 -14.71 -20.16 -14.44
N LEU A 273 -13.85 -20.88 -15.16
CA LEU A 273 -12.83 -21.74 -14.56
C LEU A 273 -11.87 -20.94 -13.70
N THR A 274 -11.39 -19.79 -14.20
CA THR A 274 -10.48 -18.92 -13.46
C THR A 274 -11.11 -18.43 -12.16
N THR A 275 -12.41 -18.10 -12.17
CA THR A 275 -13.15 -17.66 -10.97
C THR A 275 -13.23 -18.76 -9.92
N VAL A 276 -13.61 -19.97 -10.32
CA VAL A 276 -13.75 -21.13 -9.42
C VAL A 276 -12.40 -21.53 -8.85
N LEU A 277 -11.38 -21.70 -9.70
CA LEU A 277 -10.04 -22.07 -9.28
C LEU A 277 -9.42 -21.01 -8.38
N SER A 278 -9.67 -19.72 -8.65
CA SER A 278 -9.11 -18.64 -7.83
C SER A 278 -9.68 -18.63 -6.42
N MET A 279 -11.00 -18.82 -6.28
CA MET A 279 -11.60 -19.01 -4.97
C MET A 279 -11.07 -20.27 -4.31
N GLY A 280 -11.02 -21.39 -5.04
CA GLY A 280 -10.48 -22.65 -4.54
C GLY A 280 -9.05 -22.51 -4.00
N PHE A 281 -8.12 -21.92 -4.75
CA PHE A 281 -6.74 -21.73 -4.29
C PHE A 281 -6.65 -20.78 -3.08
N SER A 282 -7.48 -19.75 -3.02
CA SER A 282 -7.58 -18.91 -1.81
C SER A 282 -8.06 -19.75 -0.60
N GLY A 283 -9.05 -20.60 -0.81
CA GLY A 283 -9.56 -21.53 0.19
C GLY A 283 -8.57 -22.60 0.61
N ALA A 284 -7.73 -23.07 -0.31
CA ALA A 284 -6.69 -24.06 -0.05
C ALA A 284 -5.67 -23.52 0.98
N LEU A 285 -5.23 -22.27 0.77
CA LEU A 285 -4.31 -21.59 1.70
C LEU A 285 -4.99 -21.25 3.02
N ALA A 286 -6.27 -20.86 2.99
CA ALA A 286 -7.08 -20.68 4.19
C ALA A 286 -7.25 -22.00 4.97
N GLY A 287 -7.48 -23.12 4.29
CA GLY A 287 -7.62 -24.44 4.91
C GLY A 287 -6.32 -24.90 5.58
N LEU A 288 -5.18 -24.63 4.96
CA LEU A 288 -3.87 -24.87 5.58
C LEU A 288 -3.64 -24.00 6.83
N ALA A 289 -3.98 -22.71 6.74
CA ALA A 289 -3.92 -21.81 7.89
C ALA A 289 -4.87 -22.26 9.02
N GLY A 290 -6.05 -22.77 8.66
CA GLY A 290 -7.03 -23.36 9.58
C GLY A 290 -6.48 -24.59 10.31
N PHE A 291 -5.84 -25.51 9.59
CA PHE A 291 -5.14 -26.65 10.20
C PHE A 291 -4.12 -26.17 11.23
N ILE A 292 -3.24 -25.23 10.85
CA ILE A 292 -2.19 -24.74 11.75
C ILE A 292 -2.79 -24.05 12.99
N HIS A 293 -3.86 -23.27 12.80
CA HIS A 293 -4.56 -22.60 13.89
C HIS A 293 -5.16 -23.61 14.87
N PHE A 294 -6.00 -24.52 14.40
CA PHE A 294 -6.75 -25.43 15.27
C PHE A 294 -5.90 -26.55 15.87
N VAL A 295 -4.86 -27.01 15.17
CA VAL A 295 -4.01 -28.12 15.63
C VAL A 295 -2.87 -27.66 16.53
N PHE A 296 -2.22 -26.52 16.25
CA PHE A 296 -1.03 -26.10 16.99
C PHE A 296 -1.23 -24.90 17.93
N LYS A 297 -2.01 -23.89 17.50
CA LYS A 297 -2.19 -22.64 18.25
C LYS A 297 -3.35 -22.74 19.25
N ALA A 298 -4.56 -22.95 18.75
CA ALA A 298 -5.76 -23.08 19.57
C ALA A 298 -5.86 -24.45 20.25
N LYS A 299 -5.38 -25.52 19.58
CA LYS A 299 -5.41 -26.93 20.02
C LYS A 299 -6.80 -27.53 20.29
N GLN A 300 -7.86 -26.74 20.22
CA GLN A 300 -9.24 -27.17 20.45
C GLN A 300 -10.21 -26.33 19.61
N TYR A 301 -11.42 -26.84 19.48
CA TYR A 301 -12.58 -26.07 19.06
C TYR A 301 -13.48 -25.84 20.26
N ASP A 302 -13.63 -24.58 20.66
CA ASP A 302 -14.48 -24.18 21.79
C ASP A 302 -15.79 -23.58 21.26
N VAL A 303 -16.90 -24.27 21.53
CA VAL A 303 -18.23 -23.93 21.04
C VAL A 303 -18.80 -22.69 21.75
N ILE A 304 -18.31 -22.38 22.95
CA ILE A 304 -18.76 -21.22 23.75
C ILE A 304 -18.16 -19.93 23.19
N THR A 305 -16.88 -19.98 22.81
CA THR A 305 -16.15 -18.81 22.30
C THR A 305 -16.29 -18.65 20.79
N LEU A 306 -16.39 -19.74 20.02
CA LEU A 306 -16.58 -19.72 18.56
C LEU A 306 -18.07 -19.73 18.16
N THR A 307 -18.86 -18.85 18.76
CA THR A 307 -20.27 -18.60 18.36
C THR A 307 -20.39 -17.71 17.12
N SER A 308 -19.28 -17.16 16.65
CA SER A 308 -19.20 -16.29 15.49
C SER A 308 -18.05 -16.73 14.56
N PRO A 309 -18.06 -16.31 13.27
CA PRO A 309 -16.99 -16.66 12.35
C PRO A 309 -15.61 -16.22 12.86
N LEU A 310 -14.59 -17.06 12.62
CA LEU A 310 -13.24 -16.89 13.15
C LEU A 310 -12.64 -15.50 12.83
N PRO A 311 -12.42 -14.62 13.83
CA PRO A 311 -11.97 -13.24 13.62
C PRO A 311 -10.65 -13.12 12.85
N LEU A 312 -9.70 -14.03 13.10
CA LEU A 312 -8.42 -14.11 12.41
C LEU A 312 -8.58 -14.15 10.88
N GLY A 313 -9.65 -14.75 10.37
CA GLY A 313 -9.90 -14.80 8.93
C GLY A 313 -10.24 -13.42 8.35
N PHE A 314 -10.91 -12.55 9.10
CA PHE A 314 -11.22 -11.19 8.64
C PHE A 314 -10.00 -10.28 8.68
N ASP A 315 -9.12 -10.44 9.67
CA ASP A 315 -7.86 -9.70 9.78
C ASP A 315 -6.99 -9.83 8.53
N THR A 316 -7.00 -11.02 7.91
CA THR A 316 -6.20 -11.31 6.71
C THR A 316 -6.55 -10.43 5.51
N ILE A 317 -7.77 -9.86 5.48
CA ILE A 317 -8.18 -8.88 4.48
C ILE A 317 -7.37 -7.59 4.64
N ALA A 318 -7.26 -7.07 5.86
CA ALA A 318 -6.48 -5.88 6.14
C ALA A 318 -4.99 -6.11 5.84
N ILE A 319 -4.44 -7.25 6.27
CA ILE A 319 -3.05 -7.63 6.02
C ILE A 319 -2.74 -7.67 4.52
N SER A 320 -3.64 -8.28 3.73
CA SER A 320 -3.51 -8.35 2.28
C SER A 320 -3.52 -6.96 1.61
N LEU A 321 -4.41 -6.07 2.06
CA LEU A 321 -4.49 -4.69 1.57
C LEU A 321 -3.25 -3.86 1.92
N ILE A 322 -2.71 -4.00 3.13
CA ILE A 322 -1.45 -3.34 3.53
C ILE A 322 -0.29 -3.86 2.69
N GLY A 323 -0.27 -5.17 2.43
CA GLY A 323 0.70 -5.82 1.54
C GLY A 323 0.48 -5.53 0.06
N ILE A 324 -0.56 -4.77 -0.29
CA ILE A 324 -0.98 -4.42 -1.66
C ILE A 324 -1.08 -5.69 -2.53
N ASN A 325 -1.64 -6.75 -1.93
CA ASN A 325 -1.83 -8.06 -2.51
C ASN A 325 -0.53 -8.75 -3.00
N SER A 326 0.65 -8.21 -2.68
CA SER A 326 1.92 -8.81 -3.07
C SER A 326 2.29 -9.93 -2.10
N PRO A 327 2.62 -11.16 -2.56
CA PRO A 327 2.98 -12.26 -1.64
C PRO A 327 4.10 -11.89 -0.65
N ILE A 328 5.11 -11.14 -1.11
CA ILE A 328 6.22 -10.67 -0.28
C ILE A 328 5.79 -9.52 0.62
N GLY A 329 4.99 -8.59 0.11
CA GLY A 329 4.45 -7.48 0.90
C GLY A 329 3.56 -7.97 2.05
N ILE A 330 2.82 -9.05 1.81
CA ILE A 330 1.98 -9.72 2.80
C ILE A 330 2.81 -10.27 3.95
N LEU A 331 4.00 -10.83 3.71
CA LEU A 331 4.87 -11.30 4.80
C LEU A 331 5.22 -10.18 5.77
N PHE A 332 5.62 -9.01 5.27
CA PHE A 332 5.93 -7.85 6.12
C PHE A 332 4.69 -7.33 6.86
N SER A 333 3.54 -7.28 6.18
CA SER A 333 2.27 -6.90 6.81
C SER A 333 1.84 -7.91 7.89
N SER A 334 2.08 -9.20 7.67
CA SER A 334 1.78 -10.27 8.63
C SER A 334 2.65 -10.13 9.86
N VAL A 335 3.96 -9.84 9.73
CA VAL A 335 4.82 -9.54 10.90
C VAL A 335 4.23 -8.40 11.72
N PHE A 336 3.88 -7.29 11.08
CA PHE A 336 3.27 -6.14 11.77
C PHE A 336 1.97 -6.51 12.49
N TYR A 337 1.08 -7.25 11.84
CA TYR A 337 -0.20 -7.65 12.43
C TYR A 337 -0.02 -8.66 13.56
N THR A 338 0.91 -9.60 13.42
CA THR A 338 1.28 -10.55 14.48
C THR A 338 1.81 -9.82 15.70
N MET A 339 2.61 -8.76 15.54
CA MET A 339 3.06 -7.92 16.66
C MET A 339 1.88 -7.31 17.40
N LEU A 340 0.93 -6.71 16.68
CA LEU A 340 -0.25 -6.10 17.29
C LEU A 340 -1.11 -7.14 18.01
N GLU A 341 -1.40 -8.27 17.37
CA GLU A 341 -2.26 -9.30 17.93
C GLU A 341 -1.62 -9.99 19.14
N PHE A 342 -0.34 -10.33 19.05
CA PHE A 342 0.39 -10.92 20.18
C PHE A 342 0.52 -9.95 21.34
N SER A 343 0.75 -8.67 21.06
CA SER A 343 0.83 -7.65 22.12
C SER A 343 -0.50 -7.42 22.84
N ARG A 344 -1.65 -7.65 22.18
CA ARG A 344 -2.98 -7.45 22.78
C ARG A 344 -3.12 -8.22 24.10
N ILE A 345 -2.71 -9.49 24.12
CA ILE A 345 -2.80 -10.37 25.29
C ILE A 345 -1.94 -9.84 26.45
N GLU A 346 -0.69 -9.47 26.16
CA GLU A 346 0.25 -8.96 27.17
C GLU A 346 -0.19 -7.56 27.67
N LEU A 347 -0.74 -6.71 26.79
CA LEU A 347 -1.28 -5.40 27.14
C LEU A 347 -2.49 -5.49 28.05
N ILE A 348 -3.40 -6.44 27.82
CA ILE A 348 -4.57 -6.67 28.69
C ILE A 348 -4.09 -7.01 30.10
N SER A 349 -3.04 -7.85 30.22
CA SER A 349 -2.45 -8.16 31.52
C SER A 349 -1.79 -6.95 32.18
N PHE A 350 -0.97 -6.21 31.43
CA PHE A 350 -0.24 -5.04 31.93
C PHE A 350 -1.17 -3.91 32.39
N TYR A 351 -2.22 -3.60 31.63
CA TYR A 351 -3.16 -2.53 31.94
C TYR A 351 -4.39 -2.97 32.74
N SER A 352 -4.45 -4.23 33.17
CA SER A 352 -5.57 -4.81 33.95
C SER A 352 -5.93 -4.00 35.21
N THR A 353 -4.94 -3.35 35.83
CA THR A 353 -5.08 -2.50 37.03
C THR A 353 -5.15 -1.00 36.72
N SER A 354 -4.89 -0.60 35.48
CA SER A 354 -4.74 0.80 35.06
C SER A 354 -6.03 1.44 34.53
N GLY A 355 -7.18 0.77 34.69
CA GLY A 355 -8.50 1.27 34.24
C GLY A 355 -8.76 1.18 32.73
N VAL A 356 -7.77 0.82 31.91
CA VAL A 356 -7.96 0.50 30.49
C VAL A 356 -8.56 -0.89 30.38
N LYS A 357 -9.88 -0.94 30.17
CA LYS A 357 -10.59 -2.21 29.92
C LYS A 357 -10.13 -2.82 28.59
N GLU A 358 -10.32 -4.12 28.45
CA GLU A 358 -10.01 -4.92 27.24
C GLU A 358 -10.50 -4.24 25.94
N GLY A 359 -11.74 -3.76 25.92
CA GLY A 359 -12.31 -3.05 24.76
C GLY A 359 -11.58 -1.76 24.37
N GLY A 360 -10.83 -1.14 25.27
CA GLY A 360 -10.01 0.04 24.97
C GLY A 360 -8.76 -0.30 24.17
N ILE A 361 -8.09 -1.40 24.52
CA ILE A 361 -6.96 -1.94 23.76
C ILE A 361 -7.44 -2.39 22.38
N ASP A 362 -8.61 -3.05 22.32
CA ASP A 362 -9.20 -3.47 21.05
C ASP A 362 -9.53 -2.31 20.13
N LEU A 363 -10.03 -1.21 20.69
CA LEU A 363 -10.31 0.00 19.93
C LEU A 363 -9.02 0.63 19.38
N VAL A 364 -7.97 0.72 20.20
CA VAL A 364 -6.68 1.30 19.79
C VAL A 364 -6.04 0.47 18.68
N VAL A 365 -5.99 -0.85 18.83
CA VAL A 365 -5.46 -1.77 17.82
C VAL A 365 -6.35 -1.77 16.57
N GLY A 366 -7.67 -1.75 16.74
CA GLY A 366 -8.64 -1.68 15.66
C GLY A 366 -8.53 -0.41 14.81
N VAL A 367 -8.27 0.75 15.43
CA VAL A 367 -8.02 2.02 14.71
C VAL A 367 -6.74 1.94 13.87
N ILE A 368 -5.67 1.32 14.38
CA ILE A 368 -4.43 1.10 13.64
C ILE A 368 -4.71 0.23 12.42
N ILE A 369 -5.39 -0.90 12.62
CA ILE A 369 -5.75 -1.86 11.57
C ILE A 369 -6.63 -1.20 10.50
N PHE A 370 -7.69 -0.53 10.92
CA PHE A 370 -8.63 0.13 10.03
C PHE A 370 -7.94 1.20 9.18
N THR A 371 -7.11 2.04 9.79
CA THR A 371 -6.35 3.06 9.06
C THR A 371 -5.34 2.43 8.11
N SER A 372 -4.69 1.35 8.53
CA SER A 372 -3.71 0.62 7.73
C SER A 372 -4.35 -0.02 6.48
N ALA A 373 -5.57 -0.55 6.61
CA ALA A 373 -6.36 -1.07 5.48
C ALA A 373 -6.69 0.01 4.42
N LEU A 374 -6.70 1.29 4.81
CA LEU A 374 -6.86 2.44 3.90
C LEU A 374 -5.54 2.86 3.22
N ALA A 375 -4.50 2.01 3.21
CA ALA A 375 -3.21 2.25 2.54
C ALA A 375 -3.35 2.79 1.10
N LEU A 376 -4.32 2.29 0.34
CA LEU A 376 -4.57 2.74 -1.03
C LEU A 376 -5.00 4.23 -1.13
N MET A 377 -5.58 4.81 -0.09
CA MET A 377 -5.92 6.24 -0.06
C MET A 377 -4.68 7.15 0.03
N PHE A 378 -3.56 6.61 0.49
CA PHE A 378 -2.29 7.34 0.62
C PHE A 378 -1.48 7.38 -0.69
N THR A 379 -1.95 6.76 -1.76
CA THR A 379 -1.29 6.73 -3.09
C THR A 379 -0.89 8.10 -3.64
N ASN A 380 -1.69 9.13 -3.40
CA ASN A 380 -1.42 10.51 -3.81
C ASN A 380 -0.92 11.41 -2.66
N PHE A 381 -0.78 10.85 -1.46
CA PHE A 381 -0.32 11.58 -0.30
C PHE A 381 1.20 11.70 -0.33
N ARG A 382 1.70 12.87 -0.76
CA ARG A 382 3.14 13.16 -0.88
C ARG A 382 3.55 14.29 0.07
N PRO A 383 3.49 14.09 1.40
CA PRO A 383 3.73 15.16 2.37
C PRO A 383 5.17 15.68 2.24
N ILE A 384 6.16 14.79 2.19
CA ILE A 384 7.58 15.16 2.08
C ILE A 384 7.87 15.96 0.81
N ARG A 385 7.41 15.48 -0.35
CA ARG A 385 7.61 16.21 -1.63
C ARG A 385 6.89 17.56 -1.62
N LYS A 386 5.64 17.60 -1.14
CA LYS A 386 4.88 18.86 -1.05
C LYS A 386 5.54 19.83 -0.08
N PHE A 387 6.04 19.35 1.05
CA PHE A 387 6.72 20.14 2.05
C PHE A 387 8.04 20.72 1.51
N ARG A 388 8.86 19.90 0.84
CA ARG A 388 10.09 20.36 0.19
C ARG A 388 9.82 21.43 -0.89
N LEU A 389 8.82 21.18 -1.73
CA LEU A 389 8.37 22.14 -2.76
C LEU A 389 7.85 23.44 -2.14
N TRP A 390 7.13 23.34 -1.03
CA TRP A 390 6.63 24.49 -0.29
C TRP A 390 7.76 25.31 0.35
N ILE A 391 8.77 24.66 0.96
CA ILE A 391 9.98 25.32 1.46
C ILE A 391 10.75 26.00 0.31
N SER A 392 10.90 25.33 -0.82
CA SER A 392 11.57 25.90 -2.00
C SER A 392 10.84 27.17 -2.50
N LEU A 393 9.52 27.14 -2.57
CA LEU A 393 8.73 28.34 -2.90
C LEU A 393 8.94 29.48 -1.90
N LEU A 394 8.92 29.17 -0.60
CA LEU A 394 9.08 30.18 0.46
C LEU A 394 10.49 30.78 0.52
N THR A 395 11.50 30.08 0.01
CA THR A 395 12.88 30.58 -0.01
C THR A 395 13.17 31.48 -1.21
N GLN A 396 12.43 31.35 -2.31
CA GLN A 396 12.61 32.18 -3.50
C GLN A 396 12.16 33.64 -3.29
N LYS A 397 13.07 34.59 -3.57
CA LYS A 397 12.78 36.04 -3.49
C LYS A 397 11.64 36.47 -4.42
N VAL A 398 11.58 35.90 -5.63
CA VAL A 398 10.55 36.19 -6.65
C VAL A 398 9.14 35.88 -6.12
N TYR A 399 8.95 34.71 -5.51
CA TYR A 399 7.67 34.34 -4.91
C TYR A 399 7.25 35.28 -3.77
N LYS A 400 8.19 35.68 -2.90
CA LYS A 400 7.91 36.63 -1.81
C LYS A 400 7.39 37.97 -2.34
N GLY A 401 7.97 38.49 -3.42
CA GLY A 401 7.51 39.72 -4.07
C GLY A 401 6.07 39.61 -4.58
N HIS A 402 5.77 38.59 -5.38
CA HIS A 402 4.40 38.37 -5.87
C HIS A 402 3.39 38.11 -4.75
N TYR A 403 3.80 37.44 -3.68
CA TYR A 403 2.95 37.21 -2.52
C TYR A 403 2.60 38.51 -1.76
N GLN A 404 3.53 39.45 -1.66
CA GLN A 404 3.26 40.78 -1.09
C GLN A 404 2.25 41.55 -1.94
N ILE A 405 2.45 41.61 -3.26
CA ILE A 405 1.51 42.25 -4.19
C ILE A 405 0.10 41.62 -4.08
N TYR A 406 0.03 40.30 -3.99
CA TYR A 406 -1.23 39.58 -3.75
C TYR A 406 -1.90 40.04 -2.45
N LYS A 407 -1.15 40.15 -1.35
CA LYS A 407 -1.66 40.56 -0.04
C LYS A 407 -2.23 42.00 -0.09
N GLU A 408 -1.57 42.91 -0.79
CA GLU A 408 -2.03 44.28 -0.99
C GLU A 408 -3.32 44.33 -1.83
N LYS A 409 -3.36 43.65 -2.97
CA LYS A 409 -4.58 43.55 -3.81
C LYS A 409 -5.76 42.96 -3.03
N VAL A 410 -5.53 41.93 -2.21
CA VAL A 410 -6.57 41.36 -1.34
C VAL A 410 -7.06 42.37 -0.31
N LYS A 411 -6.16 43.16 0.28
CA LYS A 411 -6.52 44.22 1.24
C LYS A 411 -7.39 45.28 0.57
N ALA A 412 -6.97 45.80 -0.60
CA ALA A 412 -7.73 46.78 -1.38
C ALA A 412 -9.13 46.27 -1.76
N VAL A 413 -9.26 45.01 -2.20
CA VAL A 413 -10.58 44.41 -2.50
C VAL A 413 -11.45 44.36 -1.24
N LYS A 414 -10.90 44.00 -0.08
CA LYS A 414 -11.65 43.96 1.17
C LYS A 414 -12.12 45.34 1.62
N GLU A 415 -11.27 46.37 1.49
CA GLU A 415 -11.60 47.75 1.82
C GLU A 415 -12.68 48.33 0.89
N ASN A 416 -12.50 48.20 -0.43
CA ASN A 416 -13.51 48.63 -1.42
C ASN A 416 -14.85 47.89 -1.25
N THR A 417 -14.82 46.61 -0.87
CA THR A 417 -16.07 45.89 -0.58
C THR A 417 -16.75 46.42 0.68
N LYS A 418 -15.95 46.81 1.69
CA LYS A 418 -16.49 47.35 2.95
C LYS A 418 -17.22 48.67 2.70
N THR A 419 -16.64 49.57 1.90
CA THR A 419 -17.27 50.85 1.54
C THR A 419 -18.56 50.63 0.76
N LEU A 420 -18.54 49.82 -0.30
CA LEU A 420 -19.72 49.48 -1.10
C LEU A 420 -20.84 48.82 -0.28
N LEU A 421 -20.50 47.96 0.69
CA LEU A 421 -21.49 47.34 1.56
C LEU A 421 -22.15 48.33 2.53
N ILE A 422 -21.44 49.37 2.94
CA ILE A 422 -22.02 50.43 3.79
C ILE A 422 -23.07 51.20 2.98
N GLU A 423 -22.74 51.58 1.75
CA GLU A 423 -23.64 52.30 0.85
C GLU A 423 -24.88 51.45 0.49
N ALA A 424 -24.68 50.20 0.05
CA ALA A 424 -25.79 49.30 -0.27
C ALA A 424 -26.71 49.02 0.92
N ARG A 425 -26.18 49.01 2.15
CA ARG A 425 -27.01 48.87 3.36
C ARG A 425 -27.87 50.09 3.63
N LYS A 426 -27.39 51.31 3.33
CA LYS A 426 -28.19 52.54 3.45
C LYS A 426 -29.35 52.51 2.45
N VAL A 427 -29.06 52.26 1.18
CA VAL A 427 -30.07 52.13 0.11
C VAL A 427 -31.11 51.06 0.45
N TYR A 428 -30.68 49.92 1.01
CA TYR A 428 -31.57 48.86 1.43
C TYR A 428 -32.49 49.26 2.60
N ALA A 429 -31.97 50.04 3.55
CA ALA A 429 -32.76 50.52 4.69
C ALA A 429 -33.84 51.52 4.22
N GLU A 430 -33.50 52.42 3.30
CA GLU A 430 -34.39 53.43 2.72
C GLU A 430 -35.53 52.78 1.91
N ASN A 431 -35.22 51.79 1.08
CA ASN A 431 -36.21 51.14 0.18
C ASN A 431 -36.93 49.92 0.80
N LYS A 432 -36.69 49.63 2.09
CA LYS A 432 -37.31 48.52 2.84
C LYS A 432 -38.83 48.37 2.69
N PRO A 433 -39.66 49.44 2.74
CA PRO A 433 -41.11 49.30 2.55
C PRO A 433 -41.47 48.85 1.14
N LYS A 434 -40.84 49.40 0.10
CA LYS A 434 -41.05 48.99 -1.31
C LYS A 434 -40.70 47.53 -1.55
N TYR A 435 -39.63 47.02 -0.92
CA TYR A 435 -39.29 45.61 -1.02
C TYR A 435 -40.35 44.69 -0.44
N LYS A 436 -40.98 45.08 0.68
CA LYS A 436 -42.06 44.30 1.30
C LYS A 436 -43.27 44.22 0.37
N GLU A 437 -43.62 45.34 -0.25
CA GLU A 437 -44.72 45.44 -1.22
C GLU A 437 -44.48 44.57 -2.46
N ILE A 438 -43.30 44.68 -3.09
CA ILE A 438 -43.00 43.85 -4.27
C ILE A 438 -42.95 42.36 -3.91
N LYS A 439 -42.44 42.01 -2.72
CA LYS A 439 -42.47 40.62 -2.23
C LYS A 439 -43.85 40.10 -1.86
N SER A 440 -44.80 40.94 -1.46
CA SER A 440 -46.19 40.49 -1.30
C SER A 440 -46.79 40.21 -2.67
N LYS A 441 -46.60 41.11 -3.66
CA LYS A 441 -47.04 40.87 -5.05
C LYS A 441 -46.49 39.56 -5.63
N ILE A 442 -45.21 39.25 -5.41
CA ILE A 442 -44.64 37.96 -5.84
C ILE A 442 -45.36 36.77 -5.19
N ARG A 443 -45.63 36.85 -3.87
CA ARG A 443 -46.34 35.79 -3.14
C ARG A 443 -47.79 35.65 -3.61
N ASP A 444 -48.45 36.76 -3.90
CA ASP A 444 -49.85 36.76 -4.35
C ASP A 444 -49.98 36.07 -5.71
N ILE A 445 -49.09 36.37 -6.67
CA ILE A 445 -49.10 35.74 -8.00
C ILE A 445 -48.69 34.26 -7.92
N GLU A 446 -47.75 33.89 -7.03
CA GLU A 446 -47.40 32.49 -6.76
C GLU A 446 -48.59 31.71 -6.20
N ASN A 447 -49.30 32.29 -5.23
CA ASN A 447 -50.51 31.71 -4.65
C ASN A 447 -51.63 31.60 -5.68
N GLU A 448 -51.84 32.61 -6.52
CA GLU A 448 -52.84 32.60 -7.59
C GLU A 448 -52.56 31.48 -8.60
N ALA A 449 -51.30 31.30 -9.01
CA ALA A 449 -50.90 30.22 -9.90
C ALA A 449 -51.10 28.83 -9.25
N LEU A 450 -50.76 28.68 -7.97
CA LEU A 450 -50.98 27.45 -7.19
C LEU A 450 -52.47 27.10 -7.05
N ILE A 451 -53.31 28.10 -6.77
CA ILE A 451 -54.77 27.93 -6.67
C ILE A 451 -55.34 27.48 -8.02
N LYS A 452 -54.94 28.12 -9.12
CA LYS A 452 -55.38 27.75 -10.48
C LYS A 452 -55.00 26.32 -10.86
N VAL A 453 -53.80 25.89 -10.50
CA VAL A 453 -53.34 24.50 -10.73
C VAL A 453 -54.10 23.51 -9.86
N LYS A 454 -54.32 23.81 -8.56
CA LYS A 454 -55.10 22.95 -7.65
C LYS A 454 -56.55 22.79 -8.09
N GLN A 455 -57.21 23.88 -8.47
CA GLN A 455 -58.61 23.87 -8.91
C GLN A 455 -58.84 23.02 -10.17
N GLY A 456 -57.86 22.94 -11.09
CA GLY A 456 -57.98 22.10 -12.29
C GLY A 456 -57.30 20.72 -12.20
N THR A 457 -56.81 20.32 -11.02
CA THR A 457 -56.30 18.97 -10.74
C THR A 457 -57.10 18.22 -9.68
N ASP A 458 -58.13 18.85 -9.12
CA ASP A 458 -59.00 18.26 -8.10
C ASP A 458 -59.87 17.14 -8.71
N LYS A 459 -59.89 15.96 -8.06
CA LYS A 459 -60.55 14.74 -8.58
C LYS A 459 -62.08 14.81 -8.53
N LYS A 460 -62.65 15.83 -7.87
CA LYS A 460 -64.11 16.02 -7.69
C LYS A 460 -64.75 16.96 -8.71
N LEU A 461 -63.98 17.57 -9.61
CA LEU A 461 -64.46 18.53 -10.62
C LEU A 461 -64.25 17.95 -12.04
N ASP A 462 -65.28 18.00 -12.89
CA ASP A 462 -65.32 17.43 -14.26
C ASP A 462 -64.33 18.04 -15.28
N LYS A 463 -63.50 19.01 -14.89
CA LYS A 463 -62.53 19.69 -15.77
C LYS A 463 -61.09 19.48 -15.30
N LYS A 464 -60.42 18.50 -15.91
CA LYS A 464 -58.97 18.25 -15.70
C LYS A 464 -58.16 19.13 -16.66
N LEU A 465 -57.32 20.02 -16.12
CA LEU A 465 -56.39 20.84 -16.92
C LEU A 465 -55.42 19.96 -17.71
N SER A 466 -55.23 20.28 -18.99
CA SER A 466 -54.21 19.63 -19.83
C SER A 466 -52.80 20.08 -19.41
N ASN A 467 -51.80 19.22 -19.61
CA ASN A 467 -50.40 19.54 -19.36
C ASN A 467 -49.94 20.83 -20.08
N ARG A 468 -50.51 21.15 -21.25
CA ARG A 468 -50.23 22.39 -21.99
C ARG A 468 -50.78 23.65 -21.31
N GLU A 469 -51.90 23.53 -20.60
CA GLU A 469 -52.53 24.67 -19.90
C GLU A 469 -51.80 24.96 -18.60
N ILE A 470 -51.40 23.91 -17.87
CA ILE A 470 -50.52 24.01 -16.70
C ILE A 470 -49.19 24.68 -17.09
N GLU A 471 -48.61 24.29 -18.23
CA GLU A 471 -47.38 24.89 -18.74
C GLU A 471 -47.54 26.39 -19.03
N LYS A 472 -48.66 26.80 -19.66
CA LYS A 472 -48.96 28.22 -19.91
C LYS A 472 -49.07 29.03 -18.61
N ILE A 473 -49.68 28.47 -17.56
CA ILE A 473 -49.79 29.12 -16.25
C ILE A 473 -48.41 29.35 -15.64
N PHE A 474 -47.54 28.33 -15.67
CA PHE A 474 -46.17 28.45 -15.15
C PHE A 474 -45.28 29.36 -16.00
N GLN A 475 -45.48 29.41 -17.33
CA GLN A 475 -44.77 30.34 -18.21
C GLN A 475 -45.15 31.80 -17.90
N LYS A 476 -46.44 32.08 -17.70
CA LYS A 476 -46.93 33.40 -17.29
C LYS A 476 -46.37 33.80 -15.91
N LEU A 477 -46.47 32.91 -14.93
CA LEU A 477 -45.89 33.11 -13.59
C LEU A 477 -44.40 33.44 -13.67
N ALA A 478 -43.64 32.72 -14.51
CA ALA A 478 -42.21 32.97 -14.67
C ALA A 478 -41.94 34.36 -15.25
N LYS A 479 -42.72 34.80 -16.25
CA LYS A 479 -42.58 36.14 -16.86
C LYS A 479 -42.88 37.25 -15.85
N ASP A 480 -43.98 37.14 -15.11
CA ASP A 480 -44.40 38.15 -14.12
C ASP A 480 -43.40 38.22 -12.95
N LYS A 481 -42.89 37.07 -12.51
CA LYS A 481 -41.84 37.00 -11.48
C LYS A 481 -40.52 37.62 -11.95
N VAL A 482 -40.16 37.47 -13.23
CA VAL A 482 -38.98 38.14 -13.79
C VAL A 482 -39.14 39.66 -13.77
N ALA A 483 -40.30 40.19 -14.16
CA ALA A 483 -40.58 41.62 -14.11
C ALA A 483 -40.49 42.20 -12.69
N LEU A 484 -41.11 41.53 -11.70
CA LEU A 484 -41.05 41.97 -10.29
C LEU A 484 -39.64 41.84 -9.69
N ASN A 485 -38.86 40.83 -10.09
CA ASN A 485 -37.46 40.72 -9.69
C ASN A 485 -36.58 41.80 -10.33
N GLN A 486 -36.86 42.21 -11.57
CA GLN A 486 -36.19 43.36 -12.20
C GLN A 486 -36.53 44.65 -11.45
N GLU A 487 -37.77 44.80 -10.98
CA GLU A 487 -38.17 45.94 -10.15
C GLU A 487 -37.44 45.94 -8.79
N LEU A 488 -37.36 44.79 -8.11
CA LEU A 488 -36.52 44.65 -6.90
C LEU A 488 -35.06 44.99 -7.16
N SER A 489 -34.52 44.61 -8.32
CA SER A 489 -33.16 44.94 -8.72
C SER A 489 -32.96 46.44 -8.90
N ARG A 490 -33.92 47.16 -9.49
CA ARG A 490 -33.83 48.63 -9.67
C ARG A 490 -33.75 49.38 -8.34
N TYR A 491 -34.40 48.83 -7.31
CA TYR A 491 -34.34 49.39 -5.97
C TYR A 491 -33.15 48.87 -5.14
N GLY A 492 -32.22 48.12 -5.72
CA GLY A 492 -31.00 47.67 -5.04
C GLY A 492 -31.19 46.51 -4.06
N TYR A 493 -32.27 45.73 -4.18
CA TYR A 493 -32.57 44.62 -3.26
C TYR A 493 -31.48 43.54 -3.24
N PHE A 494 -30.83 43.30 -4.38
CA PHE A 494 -29.83 42.25 -4.56
C PHE A 494 -28.38 42.74 -4.37
N ASP A 495 -28.15 44.04 -4.31
CA ASP A 495 -26.81 44.66 -4.32
C ASP A 495 -25.89 44.13 -3.21
N ILE A 496 -26.41 43.98 -1.98
CA ILE A 496 -25.62 43.43 -0.86
C ILE A 496 -25.12 42.02 -1.17
N LYS A 497 -25.95 41.19 -1.81
CA LYS A 497 -25.59 39.82 -2.18
C LYS A 497 -24.62 39.84 -3.36
N ASP A 498 -24.85 40.69 -4.34
CA ASP A 498 -24.03 40.78 -5.55
C ASP A 498 -22.64 41.33 -5.24
N ILE A 499 -22.52 42.34 -4.36
CA ILE A 499 -21.25 42.86 -3.86
C ILE A 499 -20.44 41.77 -3.14
N LYS A 500 -21.09 40.94 -2.30
CA LYS A 500 -20.42 39.80 -1.65
C LYS A 500 -19.96 38.75 -2.66
N ASN A 501 -20.78 38.47 -3.68
CA ASN A 501 -20.43 37.54 -4.75
C ASN A 501 -19.24 38.07 -5.56
N LEU A 502 -19.28 39.33 -5.98
CA LEU A 502 -18.19 40.03 -6.70
C LEU A 502 -16.88 40.00 -5.91
N LYS A 503 -16.92 40.24 -4.59
CA LYS A 503 -15.74 40.08 -3.73
C LYS A 503 -15.18 38.67 -3.79
N ASN A 504 -16.02 37.64 -3.65
CA ASN A 504 -15.57 36.25 -3.68
C ASN A 504 -14.98 35.89 -5.06
N VAL A 505 -15.57 36.37 -6.15
CA VAL A 505 -15.04 36.20 -7.52
C VAL A 505 -13.66 36.85 -7.65
N LYS A 506 -13.52 38.12 -7.25
CA LYS A 506 -12.23 38.84 -7.30
C LYS A 506 -11.16 38.17 -6.44
N LEU A 507 -11.49 37.75 -5.22
CA LEU A 507 -10.55 37.02 -4.35
C LEU A 507 -10.13 35.67 -4.94
N THR A 508 -11.05 34.99 -5.62
CA THR A 508 -10.76 33.72 -6.31
C THR A 508 -9.85 33.95 -7.50
N GLN A 509 -10.08 34.99 -8.31
CA GLN A 509 -9.21 35.37 -9.43
C GLN A 509 -7.79 35.67 -8.97
N LEU A 510 -7.63 36.52 -7.93
CA LEU A 510 -6.32 36.81 -7.35
C LEU A 510 -5.60 35.55 -6.84
N LYS A 511 -6.35 34.61 -6.25
CA LYS A 511 -5.79 33.33 -5.79
C LYS A 511 -5.36 32.44 -6.96
N VAL A 512 -6.09 32.45 -8.07
CA VAL A 512 -5.73 31.73 -9.30
C VAL A 512 -4.48 32.33 -9.93
N GLU A 513 -4.36 33.65 -10.00
CA GLU A 513 -3.15 34.34 -10.47
C GLU A 513 -1.92 33.93 -9.67
N LEU A 514 -1.99 34.00 -8.33
CA LEU A 514 -0.89 33.57 -7.46
C LEU A 514 -0.55 32.08 -7.67
N LYS A 515 -1.56 31.23 -7.87
CA LYS A 515 -1.36 29.80 -8.09
C LYS A 515 -0.65 29.49 -9.41
N LYS A 516 -0.94 30.25 -10.48
CA LYS A 516 -0.22 30.12 -11.75
C LYS A 516 1.28 30.42 -11.59
N ILE A 517 1.61 31.49 -10.88
CA ILE A 517 3.00 31.87 -10.57
C ILE A 517 3.68 30.78 -9.72
N GLN A 518 2.97 30.23 -8.73
CA GLN A 518 3.48 29.11 -7.94
C GLN A 518 3.81 27.90 -8.81
N GLU A 519 2.91 27.54 -9.73
CA GLU A 519 3.10 26.39 -10.64
C GLU A 519 4.31 26.60 -11.55
N GLU A 520 4.45 27.77 -12.16
CA GLU A 520 5.59 28.11 -13.03
C GLU A 520 6.94 28.06 -12.30
N LEU A 521 7.02 28.62 -11.09
CA LEU A 521 8.23 28.58 -10.26
C LEU A 521 8.58 27.15 -9.81
N LEU A 522 7.57 26.35 -9.49
CA LEU A 522 7.74 24.95 -9.10
C LEU A 522 8.23 24.10 -10.27
N ASP A 523 7.69 24.30 -11.47
CA ASP A 523 8.08 23.57 -12.67
C ASP A 523 9.53 23.89 -13.06
N ASN A 524 9.94 25.17 -12.99
CA ASN A 524 11.32 25.57 -13.20
C ASN A 524 12.28 24.95 -12.16
N TYR A 525 11.89 24.95 -10.87
CA TYR A 525 12.68 24.31 -9.82
C TYR A 525 12.85 22.80 -10.07
N LEU A 526 11.76 22.10 -10.41
CA LEU A 526 11.78 20.67 -10.71
C LEU A 526 12.63 20.35 -11.95
N PHE A 527 12.56 21.18 -12.98
CA PHE A 527 13.37 21.08 -14.18
C PHE A 527 14.87 21.17 -13.85
N ILE A 528 15.28 22.20 -13.10
CA ILE A 528 16.68 22.41 -12.69
C ILE A 528 17.16 21.24 -11.81
N GLU A 529 16.36 20.83 -10.82
CA GLU A 529 16.71 19.74 -9.92
C GLU A 529 16.94 18.42 -10.68
N SER A 530 16.06 18.10 -11.65
CA SER A 530 16.22 16.89 -12.46
C SER A 530 17.51 16.88 -13.29
N ARG A 531 17.91 18.04 -13.85
CA ARG A 531 19.15 18.16 -14.62
C ARG A 531 20.39 18.12 -13.74
N LEU A 532 20.35 18.69 -12.54
CA LEU A 532 21.44 18.57 -11.57
C LEU A 532 21.66 17.12 -11.15
N ILE A 533 20.60 16.38 -10.83
CA ILE A 533 20.69 14.95 -10.48
C ILE A 533 21.26 14.14 -11.66
N PHE A 534 20.82 14.45 -12.89
CA PHE A 534 21.36 13.80 -14.09
C PHE A 534 22.84 14.12 -14.32
N ALA A 535 23.24 15.38 -14.16
CA ALA A 535 24.64 15.81 -14.26
C ALA A 535 25.51 15.16 -13.18
N GLN A 536 25.02 15.06 -11.94
CA GLN A 536 25.69 14.39 -10.83
C GLN A 536 25.92 12.90 -11.15
N ARG A 537 24.90 12.20 -11.66
CA ARG A 537 25.05 10.79 -12.07
C ARG A 537 26.08 10.61 -13.19
N LEU A 538 26.08 11.50 -14.17
CA LEU A 538 27.09 11.49 -15.25
C LEU A 538 28.50 11.74 -14.71
N TYR A 539 28.64 12.65 -13.75
CA TYR A 539 29.90 12.91 -13.06
C TYR A 539 30.37 11.68 -12.27
N ASP A 540 29.51 11.09 -11.44
CA ASP A 540 29.81 9.90 -10.64
C ASP A 540 30.20 8.70 -11.52
N GLN A 541 29.51 8.51 -12.65
CA GLN A 541 29.86 7.47 -13.63
C GLN A 541 31.24 7.69 -14.26
N LYS A 542 31.55 8.93 -14.68
CA LYS A 542 32.88 9.25 -15.22
C LYS A 542 33.97 9.12 -14.15
N HIS A 543 33.71 9.59 -12.94
CA HIS A 543 34.66 9.55 -11.84
C HIS A 543 34.94 8.11 -11.39
N TYR A 544 33.92 7.25 -11.32
CA TYR A 544 34.07 5.83 -11.06
C TYR A 544 34.92 5.15 -12.15
N LYS A 545 34.67 5.48 -13.43
CA LYS A 545 35.45 4.95 -14.55
C LYS A 545 36.94 5.33 -14.45
N ILE A 546 37.23 6.60 -14.17
CA ILE A 546 38.62 7.11 -14.04
C ILE A 546 39.34 6.49 -12.83
N VAL A 547 38.70 6.42 -11.66
CA VAL A 547 39.30 5.83 -10.45
C VAL A 547 39.57 4.34 -10.64
N LYS A 548 38.65 3.62 -11.30
CA LYS A 548 38.84 2.21 -11.62
C LYS A 548 39.99 2.01 -12.61
N GLU A 549 40.08 2.81 -13.68
CA GLU A 549 41.18 2.77 -14.65
C GLU A 549 42.54 3.06 -13.99
N HIS A 550 42.62 4.06 -13.11
CA HIS A 550 43.86 4.42 -12.42
C HIS A 550 44.34 3.33 -11.43
N ASN A 551 43.42 2.79 -10.61
CA ASN A 551 43.76 1.71 -9.68
C ASN A 551 44.18 0.42 -10.41
N LEU A 552 43.56 0.14 -11.57
CA LEU A 552 43.95 -0.96 -12.44
C LEU A 552 45.36 -0.75 -13.02
N GLU A 553 45.70 0.47 -13.42
CA GLU A 553 47.01 0.78 -13.99
C GLU A 553 48.14 0.68 -12.93
N GLN A 554 47.88 1.15 -11.71
CA GLN A 554 48.82 1.01 -10.58
C GLN A 554 49.08 -0.46 -10.22
N PHE A 555 48.02 -1.27 -10.08
CA PHE A 555 48.13 -2.70 -9.76
C PHE A 555 48.87 -3.48 -10.86
N LYS A 556 48.67 -3.11 -12.13
CA LYS A 556 49.40 -3.69 -13.27
C LYS A 556 50.91 -3.42 -13.17
N ASN A 557 51.28 -2.19 -12.83
CA ASN A 557 52.68 -1.79 -12.72
C ASN A 557 53.37 -2.52 -11.56
N GLU A 558 52.71 -2.63 -10.40
CA GLU A 558 53.24 -3.38 -9.24
C GLU A 558 53.51 -4.86 -9.59
N LEU A 559 52.54 -5.54 -10.22
CA LEU A 559 52.70 -6.93 -10.67
C LEU A 559 53.83 -7.10 -11.69
N PHE A 560 54.00 -6.13 -12.58
CA PHE A 560 55.08 -6.15 -13.59
C PHE A 560 56.47 -6.01 -12.94
N TYR A 561 56.64 -5.08 -12.00
CA TYR A 561 57.91 -4.89 -11.29
C TYR A 561 58.26 -6.12 -10.43
N LEU A 562 57.29 -6.67 -9.68
CA LEU A 562 57.47 -7.90 -8.89
C LEU A 562 57.90 -9.09 -9.76
N TYR A 563 57.33 -9.22 -10.95
CA TYR A 563 57.67 -10.30 -11.88
C TYR A 563 59.10 -10.16 -12.44
N GLU A 564 59.50 -8.98 -12.91
CA GLU A 564 60.85 -8.78 -13.45
C GLU A 564 61.93 -8.86 -12.36
N ASP A 565 61.66 -8.39 -11.15
CA ASP A 565 62.58 -8.50 -10.01
C ASP A 565 62.83 -9.97 -9.61
N LYS A 566 61.76 -10.76 -9.47
CA LYS A 566 61.89 -12.20 -9.17
C LYS A 566 62.61 -12.98 -10.27
N LYS A 567 62.37 -12.63 -11.53
CA LYS A 567 63.07 -13.22 -12.68
C LYS A 567 64.57 -12.88 -12.68
N ALA A 568 64.94 -11.66 -12.30
CA ALA A 568 66.33 -11.25 -12.12
C ALA A 568 67.00 -12.02 -10.97
N MET A 569 66.32 -12.17 -9.83
CA MET A 569 66.79 -12.94 -8.67
C MET A 569 67.04 -14.41 -9.04
N ILE A 570 66.13 -15.06 -9.77
CA ILE A 570 66.32 -16.43 -10.25
C ILE A 570 67.54 -16.53 -11.17
N LYS A 571 67.76 -15.55 -12.04
CA LYS A 571 68.93 -15.51 -12.93
C LYS A 571 70.24 -15.42 -12.12
N ASP A 572 70.25 -14.63 -11.05
CA ASP A 572 71.41 -14.50 -10.17
C ASP A 572 71.65 -15.77 -9.35
N LEU A 573 70.62 -16.36 -8.77
CA LEU A 573 70.68 -17.67 -8.09
C LEU A 573 71.27 -18.77 -9.00
N ASN A 574 70.85 -18.85 -10.26
CA ASN A 574 71.43 -19.79 -11.23
C ASN A 574 72.92 -19.54 -11.47
N LYS A 575 73.36 -18.27 -11.45
CA LYS A 575 74.78 -17.91 -11.60
C LYS A 575 75.58 -18.31 -10.35
N GLN A 576 75.03 -18.06 -9.16
CA GLN A 576 75.63 -18.43 -7.88
C GLN A 576 75.78 -19.96 -7.73
N ILE A 577 74.77 -20.72 -8.15
CA ILE A 577 74.81 -22.20 -8.18
C ILE A 577 75.94 -22.68 -9.08
N LYS A 578 76.08 -22.12 -10.29
CA LYS A 578 77.17 -22.48 -11.21
C LYS A 578 78.55 -22.19 -10.62
N SER A 579 78.73 -21.06 -9.93
CA SER A 579 80.00 -20.77 -9.25
C SER A 579 80.26 -21.69 -8.07
N ALA A 580 79.24 -22.04 -7.28
CA ALA A 580 79.38 -22.95 -6.15
C ALA A 580 79.70 -24.39 -6.60
N GLN A 581 79.13 -24.83 -7.73
CA GLN A 581 79.48 -26.10 -8.37
C GLN A 581 80.94 -26.13 -8.85
N ALA A 582 81.43 -25.03 -9.43
CA ALA A 582 82.84 -24.92 -9.84
C ALA A 582 83.83 -24.96 -8.65
N GLN A 583 83.36 -24.63 -7.45
CA GLN A 583 84.14 -24.66 -6.20
C GLN A 583 84.00 -25.98 -5.42
N ASN A 584 83.29 -26.99 -5.95
CA ASN A 584 83.00 -28.27 -5.26
C ASN A 584 82.35 -28.12 -3.86
N ASN A 585 81.59 -27.04 -3.62
CA ASN A 585 80.90 -26.82 -2.35
C ASN A 585 79.47 -27.39 -2.38
N ALA A 586 79.33 -28.68 -2.06
CA ALA A 586 78.05 -29.40 -2.14
C ALA A 586 76.96 -28.83 -1.20
N GLU A 587 77.34 -28.32 -0.01
CA GLU A 587 76.37 -27.78 0.96
C GLU A 587 75.75 -26.46 0.46
N LEU A 588 76.57 -25.58 -0.12
CA LEU A 588 76.10 -24.32 -0.69
C LEU A 588 75.24 -24.52 -1.94
N VAL A 589 75.58 -25.51 -2.77
CA VAL A 589 74.77 -25.88 -3.94
C VAL A 589 73.37 -26.30 -3.52
N ASN A 590 73.23 -27.18 -2.52
CA ASN A 590 71.93 -27.65 -2.04
C ASN A 590 71.05 -26.50 -1.50
N LYS A 591 71.62 -25.61 -0.68
CA LYS A 591 70.91 -24.44 -0.15
C LYS A 591 70.41 -23.51 -1.26
N LEU A 592 71.26 -23.20 -2.24
CA LEU A 592 70.89 -22.31 -3.35
C LEU A 592 69.87 -22.97 -4.31
N THR A 593 69.92 -24.30 -4.50
CA THR A 593 68.91 -25.01 -5.29
C THR A 593 67.53 -25.01 -4.63
N ASP A 594 67.46 -25.12 -3.31
CA ASP A 594 66.19 -25.03 -2.58
C ASP A 594 65.60 -23.62 -2.68
N GLU A 595 66.42 -22.59 -2.52
CA GLU A 595 66.01 -21.19 -2.66
C GLU A 595 65.57 -20.83 -4.10
N LEU A 596 66.23 -21.43 -5.09
CA LEU A 596 65.84 -21.34 -6.49
C LEU A 596 64.51 -22.04 -6.78
N ALA A 597 64.27 -23.22 -6.19
CA ALA A 597 62.99 -23.92 -6.34
C ALA A 597 61.83 -23.08 -5.78
N LYS A 598 62.02 -22.53 -4.57
CA LYS A 598 61.04 -21.64 -3.94
C LYS A 598 60.79 -20.37 -4.76
N SER A 599 61.85 -19.73 -5.25
CA SER A 599 61.72 -18.52 -6.08
C SER A 599 61.02 -18.77 -7.42
N ARG A 600 61.21 -19.95 -8.02
CA ARG A 600 60.49 -20.37 -9.23
C ARG A 600 59.00 -20.57 -8.96
N GLU A 601 58.66 -21.22 -7.85
CA GLU A 601 57.27 -21.41 -7.44
C GLU A 601 56.54 -20.07 -7.28
N GLU A 602 57.15 -19.13 -6.55
CA GLU A 602 56.64 -17.77 -6.37
C GLU A 602 56.46 -17.02 -7.71
N LEU A 603 57.41 -17.15 -8.65
CA LEU A 603 57.29 -16.55 -9.98
C LEU A 603 56.09 -17.13 -10.77
N THR A 604 55.84 -18.44 -10.68
CA THR A 604 54.66 -19.07 -11.30
C THR A 604 53.35 -18.53 -10.73
N GLN A 605 53.29 -18.30 -9.42
CA GLN A 605 52.11 -17.71 -8.78
C GLN A 605 51.87 -16.26 -9.24
N ILE A 606 52.92 -15.44 -9.29
CA ILE A 606 52.86 -14.05 -9.79
C ILE A 606 52.37 -14.03 -11.25
N LYS A 607 52.86 -14.94 -12.09
CA LYS A 607 52.45 -15.06 -13.49
C LYS A 607 50.99 -15.48 -13.65
N ALA A 608 50.51 -16.43 -12.86
CA ALA A 608 49.11 -16.83 -12.86
C ALA A 608 48.18 -15.67 -12.48
N ASN A 609 48.55 -14.90 -11.45
CA ASN A 609 47.81 -13.71 -11.04
C ASN A 609 47.79 -12.63 -12.14
N TYR A 610 48.91 -12.43 -12.84
CA TYR A 610 48.99 -11.53 -13.98
C TYR A 610 48.09 -11.94 -15.16
N ASP A 611 48.04 -13.23 -15.49
CA ASP A 611 47.23 -13.73 -16.61
C ASP A 611 45.71 -13.66 -16.33
N VAL A 612 45.30 -13.95 -15.09
CA VAL A 612 43.91 -13.74 -14.62
C VAL A 612 43.54 -12.26 -14.74
N TYR A 613 44.42 -11.38 -14.27
CA TYR A 613 44.21 -9.94 -14.32
C TYR A 613 44.11 -9.40 -15.76
N LYS A 614 44.98 -9.86 -16.66
CA LYS A 614 44.97 -9.49 -18.09
C LYS A 614 43.66 -9.90 -18.77
N LYS A 615 43.09 -11.05 -18.39
CA LYS A 615 41.80 -11.53 -18.90
C LYS A 615 40.64 -10.65 -18.44
N ASP A 616 40.63 -10.25 -17.17
CA ASP A 616 39.59 -9.36 -16.62
C ASP A 616 39.66 -7.95 -17.22
N LEU A 617 40.87 -7.44 -17.49
CA LEU A 617 41.08 -6.16 -18.18
C LEU A 617 40.49 -6.19 -19.61
N LEU A 618 40.76 -7.25 -20.38
CA LEU A 618 40.23 -7.43 -21.74
C LEU A 618 38.70 -7.60 -21.76
N ALA A 619 38.12 -8.23 -20.73
CA ALA A 619 36.67 -8.33 -20.58
C ALA A 619 36.03 -6.97 -20.26
N SER A 620 36.69 -6.14 -19.46
CA SER A 620 36.20 -4.80 -19.09
C SER A 620 36.15 -3.83 -20.28
N TYR A 621 37.07 -3.94 -21.24
CA TYR A 621 37.04 -3.13 -22.47
C TYR A 621 35.91 -3.53 -23.43
N LYS A 622 35.53 -4.82 -23.48
CA LYS A 622 34.38 -5.29 -24.28
C LYS A 622 33.02 -4.89 -23.70
N GLY A 623 32.94 -4.61 -22.39
CA GLY A 623 31.70 -4.19 -21.72
C GLY A 623 31.31 -2.72 -21.91
N ILE A 624 32.08 -1.93 -22.68
CA ILE A 624 31.88 -0.48 -22.85
C ILE A 624 30.86 -0.16 -23.97
N GLU A 625 30.45 -1.12 -24.80
CA GLU A 625 29.25 -0.97 -25.65
C GLU A 625 27.99 -1.18 -24.79
N VAL A 626 27.58 -0.11 -24.11
CA VAL A 626 26.37 -0.10 -23.30
C VAL A 626 25.14 -0.16 -24.21
N LYS A 627 24.33 -1.21 -24.03
CA LYS A 627 22.93 -1.26 -24.45
C LYS A 627 22.20 -0.03 -23.90
N ASN A 628 21.67 0.79 -24.80
CA ASN A 628 20.64 1.77 -24.48
C ASN A 628 19.42 1.02 -23.91
N ASP A 629 19.27 1.00 -22.58
CA ASP A 629 18.01 0.62 -21.95
C ASP A 629 16.97 1.71 -22.24
N SER A 630 16.15 1.45 -23.24
CA SER A 630 15.09 2.29 -23.80
C SER A 630 13.85 2.43 -22.91
N SER A 631 14.01 2.51 -21.59
CA SER A 631 12.87 2.66 -20.65
C SER A 631 12.65 4.08 -20.11
N ASP A 632 13.49 5.05 -20.49
CA ASP A 632 13.30 6.48 -20.20
C ASP A 632 13.11 7.28 -21.52
N GLU A 633 11.90 7.22 -22.08
CA GLU A 633 11.49 7.88 -23.35
C GLU A 633 11.59 9.42 -23.38
N ASN A 634 12.10 10.09 -22.33
CA ASN A 634 12.25 11.55 -22.31
C ASN A 634 13.72 12.04 -22.30
N SER A 635 14.69 11.17 -22.58
CA SER A 635 16.13 11.51 -22.49
C SER A 635 16.87 11.62 -23.83
N ASN A 636 16.17 11.60 -24.96
CA ASN A 636 16.79 11.90 -26.26
C ASN A 636 16.90 13.42 -26.48
N ILE A 637 17.92 14.03 -25.87
CA ILE A 637 18.44 15.31 -26.33
C ILE A 637 19.94 15.11 -26.53
N GLY A 638 20.33 14.83 -27.77
CA GLY A 638 21.73 14.92 -28.19
C GLY A 638 22.22 16.35 -27.96
N ILE A 639 23.35 16.51 -27.27
CA ILE A 639 23.92 17.81 -26.97
C ILE A 639 25.32 17.88 -27.60
N SER A 640 25.51 18.84 -28.50
CA SER A 640 26.79 19.17 -29.13
C SER A 640 27.84 19.61 -28.10
N GLN A 641 29.12 19.37 -28.40
CA GLN A 641 30.25 19.77 -27.55
C GLN A 641 30.27 21.28 -27.24
N ASP A 642 29.67 22.10 -28.10
CA ASP A 642 29.53 23.55 -27.91
C ASP A 642 28.66 23.92 -26.70
N LEU A 643 27.61 23.13 -26.40
CA LEU A 643 26.77 23.36 -25.23
C LEU A 643 27.53 23.03 -23.93
N PHE A 644 28.37 22.00 -23.93
CA PHE A 644 29.18 21.65 -22.76
C PHE A 644 30.20 22.77 -22.45
N HIS A 645 30.78 23.38 -23.48
CA HIS A 645 31.65 24.53 -23.34
C HIS A 645 30.90 25.77 -22.82
N HIS A 646 29.70 26.03 -23.33
CA HIS A 646 28.84 27.13 -22.88
C HIS A 646 28.40 27.01 -21.41
N TYR A 647 28.18 25.78 -20.92
CA TYR A 647 27.81 25.55 -19.51
C TYR A 647 29.01 25.58 -18.56
N LYS A 648 30.20 25.17 -18.99
CA LYS A 648 31.44 25.32 -18.22
C LYS A 648 31.78 26.81 -17.99
N GLU A 649 31.55 27.65 -18.99
CA GLU A 649 31.65 29.11 -18.89
C GLU A 649 30.63 29.70 -17.90
N LYS A 650 29.37 29.23 -17.91
CA LYS A 650 28.35 29.69 -16.96
C LYS A 650 28.58 29.24 -15.52
N VAL A 651 29.12 28.05 -15.30
CA VAL A 651 29.50 27.58 -13.97
C VAL A 651 30.67 28.40 -13.43
N LYS A 652 31.67 28.72 -14.26
CA LYS A 652 32.75 29.66 -13.89
C LYS A 652 32.24 31.06 -13.59
N ALA A 653 31.24 31.55 -14.34
CA ALA A 653 30.62 32.85 -14.07
C ALA A 653 29.85 32.85 -12.74
N ILE A 654 29.18 31.75 -12.39
CA ILE A 654 28.50 31.59 -11.09
C ILE A 654 29.52 31.46 -9.95
N GLU A 655 30.62 30.75 -10.14
CA GLU A 655 31.73 30.68 -9.18
C GLU A 655 32.39 32.04 -8.96
N ALA A 656 32.59 32.85 -10.01
CA ALA A 656 33.13 34.21 -9.91
C ALA A 656 32.20 35.14 -9.09
N VAL A 657 30.88 35.04 -9.31
CA VAL A 657 29.88 35.81 -8.56
C VAL A 657 29.79 35.37 -7.09
N ILE A 658 29.99 34.09 -6.79
CA ILE A 658 29.98 33.55 -5.42
C ILE A 658 31.28 33.90 -4.67
N THR A 659 32.41 34.02 -5.38
CA THR A 659 33.73 34.32 -4.79
C THR A 659 34.08 35.80 -4.77
N GLY A 660 33.18 36.68 -5.22
CA GLY A 660 33.34 38.14 -5.11
C GLY A 660 34.29 38.76 -6.13
N GLY A 661 34.47 38.13 -7.30
CA GLY A 661 35.08 38.79 -8.46
C GLY A 661 33.99 39.55 -9.25
N ASN A 662 34.30 40.80 -9.66
CA ASN A 662 33.41 41.73 -10.37
C ASN A 662 32.51 41.09 -11.44
#